data_AF-A0A7W1XFG4-F1
#
_entry.id   AF-A0A7W1XFG4-F1
#
_cell.length_a   1.000
_cell.length_b   1.000
_cell.length_c   1.000
_cell.angle_alpha   90.00
_cell.angle_beta   90.00
_cell.angle_gamma   90.00
#
_symmetry.space_group_name_H-M   'P 1'
#
loop_
_entity.id
_entity.type
_entity.pdbx_description
1 polymer ?
#
loop_
_entity_poly.entity_id
_entity_poly.type
_entity_poly.pdbx_seq_one_letter_code
_entity_poly.pdbx_strand_id
1 'polypeptide(L)'
;MTLTAEVIVDVPTMQTDQPFTYLVPSEMETALQVGMRVEVPFGNGNRHVQGFVMAIQKSEESANPSLKAVIRLLDLAPVVNEELLSLADYMKKITYAFKITCLQTMLPSVMKAEYDKLIYPLADTPEIQALFGQREVISWKEAEEEGSLSQLIRWRQEQLVDIKYEVHTRNKVKTIRLVRSLLTEKQIEEEWAKLRQNAKKQKELLLCLSELSQEEPIAYFKDKEISTAVLNQGKEKGWLEFVESERYRDPYQDRVFDQTTALELNAEQKNAVEQIITAGQQQKDQVFLLEGITGSGKTEVYLQSIADVLSENKTAIMLVPEIALTPQMVERFKGRFGESVAVLHSGLSQGEKYDEWRKIEREEAQVVVGARSAIFAPLKNIGLIIIDEEHESSYKQDETPRYHARDLAIWRSKYHHCPIVLGSATPSLESRARAQKGVYQLLQLNHRAKVAAQLPAIEIVDMREEFQNHRTSTFSANLQEKIQDRLDKKEQTVLLLNRRGYSSFVMCRDCGFVLPCPNCDISLTLHMDTRSMRCHYCGHEEPIPNRCPNCGGNKIRYYGTGTQKVEEELRELYPQARILRMDVDTTRRKGAHEQILQKFGAKEADILLGTQMIAKGLDFPEVTLVGVLNADTSLNLPDFRSSEHTFQLLTQVSGRAGRAEKLGEVVIQTFNPQHYAIELAKKQNYEQFYQQEMHVRHRGGYPPYYFTVKITASHPEEQVAAKKIFQIANQLKEVLSPQSLLLGPTPSMILRVKNRYYYQLIIKYKHEPNLPHVLDEILNGSQKEQRQGLFVAIDNEPLNFI
;
A
#
# COMPACT_ATOMS: atom_id res chain seq x y z
N MET A 1 -23.67 36.73 17.41
CA MET A 1 -23.74 35.31 16.96
C MET A 1 -22.45 34.67 17.39
N THR A 2 -22.52 33.51 18.02
CA THR A 2 -21.34 32.78 18.49
C THR A 2 -21.07 31.64 17.52
N LEU A 3 -19.86 31.56 16.97
CA LEU A 3 -19.42 30.44 16.14
C LEU A 3 -18.70 29.40 17.02
N THR A 4 -19.13 28.15 16.93
CA THR A 4 -18.51 27.02 17.64
C THR A 4 -18.03 25.96 16.67
N ALA A 5 -16.95 25.28 17.02
CA ALA A 5 -16.40 24.17 16.28
C ALA A 5 -16.51 22.89 17.10
N GLU A 6 -17.01 21.83 16.49
CA GLU A 6 -16.92 20.48 17.03
C GLU A 6 -15.59 19.87 16.60
N VAL A 7 -14.71 19.57 17.55
CA VAL A 7 -13.35 19.08 17.29
C VAL A 7 -13.16 17.71 17.91
N ILE A 8 -12.82 16.70 17.10
CA ILE A 8 -12.33 15.42 17.62
C ILE A 8 -10.83 15.54 17.90
N VAL A 9 -10.45 15.38 19.16
CA VAL A 9 -9.06 15.59 19.58
C VAL A 9 -8.20 14.39 19.25
N ASP A 10 -6.92 14.64 18.95
CA ASP A 10 -5.88 13.65 18.69
C ASP A 10 -5.39 13.00 19.98
N VAL A 11 -6.32 12.34 20.64
CA VAL A 11 -6.09 11.50 21.81
C VAL A 11 -6.81 10.18 21.51
N PRO A 12 -6.08 9.09 21.21
CA PRO A 12 -6.68 7.83 20.79
C PRO A 12 -7.21 7.05 22.00
N THR A 13 -8.19 7.60 22.70
CA THR A 13 -8.89 6.96 23.81
C THR A 13 -10.40 7.10 23.64
N MET A 14 -11.18 6.12 24.11
CA MET A 14 -12.65 6.18 23.99
C MET A 14 -13.25 7.45 24.62
N GLN A 15 -12.71 7.92 25.75
CA GLN A 15 -13.19 9.14 26.41
C GLN A 15 -13.11 10.38 25.50
N THR A 16 -12.29 10.29 24.46
CA THR A 16 -11.99 11.36 23.51
C THR A 16 -12.38 11.03 22.07
N ASP A 17 -13.00 9.87 21.81
CA ASP A 17 -13.48 9.47 20.48
C ASP A 17 -14.86 10.04 20.14
N GLN A 18 -15.04 11.31 20.51
CA GLN A 18 -16.22 12.12 20.26
C GLN A 18 -15.78 13.58 20.02
N PRO A 19 -16.55 14.37 19.26
CA PRO A 19 -16.25 15.77 19.10
C PRO A 19 -16.48 16.54 20.42
N PHE A 20 -15.60 17.49 20.71
CA PHE A 20 -15.75 18.46 21.80
C PHE A 20 -16.01 19.84 21.22
N THR A 21 -16.88 20.61 21.85
CA THR A 21 -17.23 21.96 21.39
C THR A 21 -16.20 22.98 21.86
N TYR A 22 -15.71 23.79 20.93
CA TYR A 22 -14.81 24.91 21.16
C TYR A 22 -15.40 26.21 20.60
N LEU A 23 -15.08 27.33 21.23
CA LEU A 23 -15.35 28.66 20.65
C LEU A 23 -14.37 28.90 19.50
N VAL A 24 -14.88 29.48 18.41
CA VAL A 24 -14.05 29.93 17.30
C VAL A 24 -13.71 31.41 17.52
N PRO A 25 -12.44 31.79 17.65
CA PRO A 25 -12.05 33.19 17.71
C PRO A 25 -12.51 33.97 16.47
N SER A 26 -12.85 35.25 16.63
CA SER A 26 -13.34 36.11 15.52
C SER A 26 -12.40 36.14 14.32
N GLU A 27 -11.09 36.08 14.56
CA GLU A 27 -10.04 36.06 13.54
C GLU A 27 -10.07 34.80 12.66
N MET A 28 -10.65 33.70 13.16
CA MET A 28 -10.71 32.41 12.50
C MET A 28 -12.07 32.08 11.89
N GLU A 29 -13.11 32.90 12.11
CA GLU A 29 -14.49 32.59 11.70
C GLU A 29 -14.65 32.37 10.19
N THR A 30 -13.92 33.13 9.37
CA THR A 30 -13.96 33.01 7.89
C THR A 30 -12.97 31.97 7.37
N ALA A 31 -12.00 31.58 8.20
CA ALA A 31 -10.88 30.74 7.85
C ALA A 31 -11.15 29.26 8.14
N LEU A 32 -11.80 28.98 9.28
CA LEU A 32 -12.05 27.64 9.78
C LEU A 32 -13.02 26.90 8.86
N GLN A 33 -12.63 25.71 8.42
CA GLN A 33 -13.47 24.82 7.63
C GLN A 33 -13.51 23.43 8.25
N VAL A 34 -14.59 22.71 7.98
CA VAL A 34 -14.72 21.30 8.33
C VAL A 34 -13.61 20.50 7.65
N GLY A 35 -12.97 19.60 8.40
CA GLY A 35 -11.86 18.78 7.95
C GLY A 35 -10.48 19.41 8.07
N MET A 36 -10.38 20.65 8.54
CA MET A 36 -9.10 21.24 8.96
C MET A 36 -8.64 20.67 10.30
N ARG A 37 -7.33 20.64 10.52
CA ARG A 37 -6.76 20.40 11.84
C ARG A 37 -6.57 21.70 12.59
N VAL A 38 -6.75 21.61 13.89
CA VAL A 38 -6.65 22.72 14.84
C VAL A 38 -5.88 22.29 16.07
N GLU A 39 -5.26 23.26 16.75
CA GLU A 39 -4.75 23.07 18.10
C GLU A 39 -5.77 23.60 19.10
N VAL A 40 -6.07 22.79 20.11
CA VAL A 40 -7.08 23.10 21.12
C VAL A 40 -6.59 22.75 22.53
N PRO A 41 -7.04 23.47 23.57
CA PRO A 41 -6.72 23.14 24.95
C PRO A 41 -7.63 22.00 25.42
N PHE A 42 -7.06 20.94 25.98
CA PHE A 42 -7.79 19.73 26.37
C PHE A 42 -7.51 19.31 27.81
N GLY A 43 -8.56 18.84 28.49
CA GLY A 43 -8.54 18.43 29.90
C GLY A 43 -8.37 19.57 30.92
N ASN A 44 -8.33 19.23 32.21
CA ASN A 44 -8.24 20.21 33.30
C ASN A 44 -6.89 20.94 33.35
N GLY A 45 -5.83 20.33 32.83
CA GLY A 45 -4.50 20.92 32.75
C GLY A 45 -4.26 21.82 31.54
N ASN A 46 -5.29 22.10 30.72
CA ASN A 46 -5.17 22.88 29.47
C ASN A 46 -4.02 22.40 28.57
N ARG A 47 -3.87 21.09 28.41
CA ARG A 47 -2.83 20.56 27.52
C ARG A 47 -3.18 20.89 26.07
N HIS A 48 -2.21 21.39 25.33
CA HIS A 48 -2.37 21.65 23.91
C HIS A 48 -2.34 20.33 23.15
N VAL A 49 -3.40 20.06 22.39
CA VAL A 49 -3.53 18.86 21.57
C VAL A 49 -4.01 19.25 20.18
N GLN A 50 -3.63 18.46 19.18
CA GLN A 50 -4.18 18.59 17.85
C GLN A 50 -5.59 17.98 17.81
N GLY A 51 -6.38 18.34 16.81
CA GLY A 51 -7.69 17.74 16.56
C GLY A 51 -8.19 18.09 15.17
N PHE A 52 -9.28 17.44 14.74
CA PHE A 52 -9.93 17.68 13.46
C PHE A 52 -11.27 18.35 13.66
N VAL A 53 -11.54 19.40 12.88
CA VAL A 53 -12.84 20.07 12.85
C VAL A 53 -13.84 19.15 12.16
N MET A 54 -14.84 18.70 12.90
CA MET A 54 -15.88 17.77 12.45
C MET A 54 -17.12 18.49 11.97
N ALA A 55 -17.48 19.59 12.61
CA ALA A 55 -18.61 20.44 12.26
C ALA A 55 -18.36 21.86 12.76
N ILE A 56 -19.04 22.83 12.14
CA ILE A 56 -19.06 24.23 12.56
C ILE A 56 -20.52 24.62 12.74
N GLN A 57 -20.86 25.19 13.90
CA GLN A 57 -22.22 25.57 14.26
C GLN A 57 -22.28 27.07 14.55
N LYS A 58 -23.37 27.70 14.15
CA LYS A 58 -23.64 29.11 14.38
C LYS A 58 -24.86 29.22 15.29
N SER A 59 -24.68 29.80 16.48
CA SER A 59 -25.77 30.01 17.44
C SER A 59 -26.07 31.50 17.63
N GLU A 60 -27.35 31.82 17.77
CA GLU A 60 -27.82 33.16 18.14
C GLU A 60 -27.66 33.44 19.65
N GLU A 61 -27.43 32.40 20.45
CA GLU A 61 -27.21 32.52 21.89
C GLU A 61 -25.82 33.10 22.23
N SER A 62 -25.75 33.85 23.34
CA SER A 62 -24.48 34.38 23.87
C SER A 62 -23.52 33.26 24.23
N ALA A 63 -22.25 33.42 23.86
CA ALA A 63 -21.19 32.44 24.05
C ALA A 63 -21.19 31.89 25.48
N ASN A 64 -21.27 30.57 25.63
CA ASN A 64 -21.15 29.93 26.93
C ASN A 64 -19.73 30.21 27.48
N PRO A 65 -19.59 30.96 28.59
CA PRO A 65 -18.29 31.40 29.10
C PRO A 65 -17.40 30.26 29.62
N SER A 66 -17.93 29.03 29.72
CA SER A 66 -17.17 27.84 30.11
C SER A 66 -16.46 27.14 28.95
N LEU A 67 -16.78 27.49 27.70
CA LEU A 67 -16.14 26.89 26.53
C LEU A 67 -14.74 27.46 26.35
N LYS A 68 -13.80 26.58 26.02
CA LYS A 68 -12.45 26.99 25.64
C LYS A 68 -12.42 27.37 24.15
N ALA A 69 -11.50 28.25 23.77
CA ALA A 69 -11.32 28.65 22.38
C ALA A 69 -10.35 27.73 21.63
N VAL A 70 -10.52 27.64 20.31
CA VAL A 70 -9.49 27.13 19.40
C VAL A 70 -8.24 28.01 19.53
N ILE A 71 -7.05 27.40 19.67
CA ILE A 71 -5.79 28.13 19.87
C ILE A 71 -5.26 28.63 18.52
N ARG A 72 -5.16 27.74 17.53
CA ARG A 72 -4.69 28.06 16.18
C ARG A 72 -5.12 27.02 15.16
N LEU A 73 -5.21 27.43 13.89
CA LEU A 73 -5.38 26.52 12.77
C LEU A 73 -4.06 25.86 12.41
N LEU A 74 -4.03 24.54 12.25
CA LEU A 74 -2.86 23.82 11.76
C LEU A 74 -2.87 23.74 10.24
N ASP A 75 -4.03 23.76 9.61
CA ASP A 75 -4.14 23.71 8.15
C ASP A 75 -4.62 25.04 7.56
N LEU A 76 -4.77 25.05 6.24
CA LEU A 76 -5.10 26.22 5.42
C LEU A 76 -6.27 25.93 4.49
N ALA A 77 -6.37 24.66 4.10
CA ALA A 77 -7.52 24.01 3.52
C ALA A 77 -7.79 22.73 4.33
N PRO A 78 -8.99 22.15 4.22
CA PRO A 78 -9.29 20.84 4.80
C PRO A 78 -8.32 19.77 4.30
N VAL A 79 -7.63 19.08 5.22
CA VAL A 79 -6.76 17.94 4.87
C VAL A 79 -7.54 16.64 4.71
N VAL A 80 -8.77 16.62 5.22
CA VAL A 80 -9.78 15.59 4.96
C VAL A 80 -11.04 16.28 4.46
N ASN A 81 -11.54 15.86 3.30
CA ASN A 81 -12.80 16.38 2.76
C ASN A 81 -14.01 15.69 3.41
N GLU A 82 -15.22 16.13 3.10
CA GLU A 82 -16.47 15.56 3.63
C GLU A 82 -16.62 14.05 3.35
N GLU A 83 -16.17 13.61 2.17
CA GLU A 83 -16.10 12.19 1.82
C GLU A 83 -15.23 11.42 2.82
N LEU A 84 -14.00 11.86 3.06
CA LEU A 84 -13.06 11.18 3.95
C LEU A 84 -13.52 11.21 5.42
N LEU A 85 -14.21 12.27 5.85
CA LEU A 85 -14.86 12.31 7.16
C LEU A 85 -15.95 11.23 7.28
N SER A 86 -16.77 11.06 6.23
CA SER A 86 -17.80 10.02 6.16
C SER A 86 -17.20 8.61 6.05
N LEU A 87 -16.10 8.46 5.30
CA LEU A 87 -15.33 7.22 5.20
C LEU A 87 -14.72 6.86 6.57
N ALA A 88 -14.31 7.82 7.38
CA ALA A 88 -13.77 7.57 8.71
C ALA A 88 -14.84 6.99 9.66
N ASP A 89 -16.09 7.44 9.54
CA ASP A 89 -17.23 6.85 10.26
C ASP A 89 -17.54 5.43 9.81
N TYR A 90 -17.50 5.18 8.49
CA TYR A 90 -17.64 3.84 7.95
C TYR A 90 -16.52 2.92 8.46
N MET A 91 -15.25 3.37 8.36
CA MET A 91 -14.07 2.61 8.76
C MET A 91 -14.08 2.30 10.26
N LYS A 92 -14.49 3.26 11.11
CA LYS A 92 -14.70 3.03 12.55
C LYS A 92 -15.63 1.84 12.80
N LYS A 93 -16.79 1.81 12.12
CA LYS A 93 -17.80 0.75 12.28
C LYS A 93 -17.29 -0.61 11.83
N ILE A 94 -16.62 -0.69 10.69
CA ILE A 94 -16.20 -2.00 10.12
C ILE A 94 -14.90 -2.55 10.72
N THR A 95 -14.06 -1.70 11.32
CA THR A 95 -12.76 -2.09 11.89
C THR A 95 -12.71 -2.10 13.41
N TYR A 96 -13.78 -1.66 14.09
CA TYR A 96 -13.81 -1.51 15.55
C TYR A 96 -12.60 -0.68 16.04
N ALA A 97 -12.45 0.51 15.46
CA ALA A 97 -11.38 1.45 15.77
C ALA A 97 -11.93 2.83 16.10
N PHE A 98 -11.14 3.65 16.79
CA PHE A 98 -11.51 5.03 17.07
C PHE A 98 -11.49 5.87 15.80
N LYS A 99 -12.47 6.78 15.67
CA LYS A 99 -12.59 7.69 14.53
C LYS A 99 -11.34 8.54 14.37
N ILE A 100 -10.72 8.96 15.47
CA ILE A 100 -9.45 9.69 15.41
C ILE A 100 -8.33 8.85 14.78
N THR A 101 -8.21 7.58 15.16
CA THR A 101 -7.23 6.64 14.56
C THR A 101 -7.52 6.46 13.07
N CYS A 102 -8.79 6.43 12.68
CA CYS A 102 -9.21 6.39 11.28
C CYS A 102 -8.73 7.63 10.51
N LEU A 103 -9.02 8.83 11.00
CA LEU A 103 -8.62 10.11 10.38
C LEU A 103 -7.10 10.22 10.25
N GLN A 104 -6.36 9.88 11.31
CA GLN A 104 -4.90 9.87 11.28
C GLN A 104 -4.33 8.91 10.23
N THR A 105 -5.01 7.80 9.98
CA THR A 105 -4.55 6.80 9.00
C THR A 105 -4.68 7.29 7.56
N MET A 106 -5.60 8.22 7.31
CA MET A 106 -5.82 8.81 5.99
C MET A 106 -4.75 9.84 5.61
N LEU A 107 -4.05 10.41 6.60
CA LEU A 107 -3.05 11.44 6.36
C LEU A 107 -1.62 10.87 6.20
N PRO A 108 -0.83 11.39 5.25
CA PRO A 108 0.62 11.18 5.18
C PRO A 108 1.30 11.54 6.50
N SER A 109 2.34 10.77 6.87
CA SER A 109 3.12 11.00 8.09
C SER A 109 3.77 12.39 8.17
N VAL A 110 4.05 13.04 7.03
CA VAL A 110 4.61 14.41 7.01
C VAL A 110 3.63 15.43 7.56
N MET A 111 2.34 15.27 7.26
CA MET A 111 1.34 16.19 7.77
C MET A 111 1.23 16.07 9.30
N LYS A 112 1.62 14.94 9.90
CA LYS A 112 1.60 14.73 11.37
C LYS A 112 2.75 15.42 12.12
N ALA A 113 3.75 15.97 11.42
CA ALA A 113 4.87 16.68 12.05
C ALA A 113 4.54 18.15 12.31
N GLU A 114 5.19 18.78 13.28
CA GLU A 114 5.11 20.24 13.49
C GLU A 114 5.84 20.98 12.35
N TYR A 115 5.16 21.96 11.76
CA TYR A 115 5.70 22.83 10.70
C TYR A 115 5.39 24.30 10.99
N ASP A 116 6.28 25.17 10.59
CA ASP A 116 6.01 26.59 10.41
C ASP A 116 5.31 26.78 9.06
N LYS A 117 4.40 27.76 8.94
CA LYS A 117 3.82 28.13 7.64
C LYS A 117 4.33 29.50 7.24
N LEU A 118 4.62 29.64 5.95
CA LEU A 118 5.18 30.84 5.33
C LEU A 118 4.28 31.22 4.16
N ILE A 119 3.78 32.44 4.18
CA ILE A 119 2.80 32.97 3.22
C ILE A 119 3.58 33.83 2.21
N TYR A 120 3.37 33.59 0.93
CA TYR A 120 4.01 34.25 -0.21
C TYR A 120 2.97 34.95 -1.08
N PRO A 121 3.24 36.14 -1.59
CA PRO A 121 2.37 36.78 -2.57
C PRO A 121 2.49 36.07 -3.93
N LEU A 122 1.37 35.79 -4.59
CA LEU A 122 1.31 35.32 -5.98
C LEU A 122 0.94 36.44 -6.96
N ALA A 123 0.29 37.48 -6.45
CA ALA A 123 -0.13 38.65 -7.21
C ALA A 123 0.35 39.94 -6.55
N ASP A 124 0.66 40.94 -7.37
CA ASP A 124 1.23 42.21 -6.93
C ASP A 124 0.13 43.29 -6.89
N THR A 125 -0.86 43.09 -6.01
CA THR A 125 -1.98 44.03 -5.83
C THR A 125 -1.67 45.06 -4.74
N PRO A 126 -2.26 46.27 -4.77
CA PRO A 126 -2.03 47.30 -3.76
C PRO A 126 -2.32 46.84 -2.33
N GLU A 127 -3.28 45.94 -2.18
CA GLU A 127 -3.71 45.39 -0.90
C GLU A 127 -2.71 44.36 -0.37
N ILE A 128 -2.10 43.55 -1.25
CA ILE A 128 -1.03 42.62 -0.90
C ILE A 128 0.26 43.37 -0.57
N GLN A 129 0.62 44.39 -1.34
CA GLN A 129 1.77 45.24 -1.05
C GLN A 129 1.62 45.98 0.29
N ALA A 130 0.40 46.36 0.67
CA ALA A 130 0.14 46.97 1.97
C ALA A 130 0.38 45.99 3.14
N LEU A 131 0.05 44.71 2.96
CA LEU A 131 0.21 43.69 4.00
C LEU A 131 1.65 43.15 4.09
N PHE A 132 2.27 42.87 2.94
CA PHE A 132 3.64 42.37 2.86
C PHE A 132 4.70 43.47 3.03
N GLY A 133 4.37 44.71 2.69
CA GLY A 133 5.31 45.82 2.71
C GLY A 133 6.54 45.53 1.85
N GLN A 134 7.73 45.53 2.46
CA GLN A 134 8.99 45.13 1.82
C GLN A 134 9.36 43.65 2.04
N ARG A 135 8.51 42.87 2.72
CA ARG A 135 8.80 41.47 3.06
C ARG A 135 8.42 40.57 1.88
N GLU A 136 9.31 39.65 1.50
CA GLU A 136 9.03 38.63 0.48
C GLU A 136 8.13 37.49 1.01
N VAL A 137 8.02 37.36 2.33
CA VAL A 137 7.28 36.31 3.01
C VAL A 137 6.80 36.78 4.39
N ILE A 138 5.63 36.32 4.82
CA ILE A 138 5.13 36.51 6.19
C ILE A 138 4.95 35.15 6.84
N SER A 139 5.40 34.96 8.08
CA SER A 139 5.15 33.71 8.79
C SER A 139 3.71 33.65 9.31
N TRP A 140 3.18 32.44 9.48
CA TRP A 140 1.84 32.24 10.03
C TRP A 140 1.64 32.87 11.39
N LYS A 141 2.67 32.82 12.24
CA LYS A 141 2.64 33.40 13.59
C LYS A 141 2.54 34.93 13.50
N GLU A 142 3.31 35.55 12.61
CA GLU A 142 3.22 37.00 12.39
C GLU A 142 1.85 37.38 11.82
N ALA A 143 1.31 36.61 10.86
CA ALA A 143 -0.03 36.87 10.32
C ALA A 143 -1.15 36.69 11.36
N GLU A 144 -0.97 35.78 12.33
CA GLU A 144 -1.86 35.57 13.48
C GLU A 144 -1.77 36.74 14.46
N GLU A 145 -0.55 37.19 14.81
CA GLU A 145 -0.32 38.36 15.67
C GLU A 145 -0.81 39.68 15.04
N GLU A 146 -0.71 39.81 13.71
CA GLU A 146 -1.17 40.95 12.93
C GLU A 146 -2.68 40.85 12.56
N GLY A 147 -3.40 39.81 13.00
CA GLY A 147 -4.84 39.64 12.78
C GLY A 147 -5.26 39.48 11.31
N SER A 148 -4.32 39.09 10.44
CA SER A 148 -4.47 39.14 8.97
C SER A 148 -4.73 37.78 8.33
N LEU A 149 -4.85 36.71 9.13
CA LEU A 149 -5.07 35.34 8.68
C LEU A 149 -6.31 35.16 7.80
N SER A 150 -7.43 35.75 8.20
CA SER A 150 -8.70 35.65 7.49
C SER A 150 -8.62 36.26 6.09
N GLN A 151 -7.90 37.37 5.94
CA GLN A 151 -7.65 38.03 4.65
C GLN A 151 -6.70 37.20 3.77
N LEU A 152 -5.62 36.66 4.34
CA LEU A 152 -4.65 35.82 3.63
C LEU A 152 -5.25 34.50 3.14
N ILE A 153 -6.15 33.89 3.93
CA ILE A 153 -6.84 32.65 3.53
C ILE A 153 -7.83 32.90 2.41
N ARG A 154 -8.56 34.02 2.46
CA ARG A 154 -9.41 34.46 1.35
C ARG A 154 -8.59 34.71 0.08
N TRP A 155 -7.48 35.44 0.18
CA TRP A 155 -6.59 35.68 -0.96
C TRP A 155 -6.00 34.40 -1.52
N ARG A 156 -5.77 33.37 -0.71
CA ARG A 156 -5.35 32.06 -1.23
C ARG A 156 -6.46 31.38 -2.04
N GLN A 157 -7.72 31.45 -1.60
CA GLN A 157 -8.86 30.93 -2.37
C GLN A 157 -9.02 31.66 -3.71
N GLU A 158 -8.69 32.94 -3.74
CA GLU A 158 -8.64 33.79 -4.94
C GLU A 158 -7.33 33.63 -5.74
N GLN A 159 -6.42 32.73 -5.34
CA GLN A 159 -5.09 32.49 -5.95
C GLN A 159 -4.14 33.70 -5.97
N LEU A 160 -4.31 34.65 -5.04
CA LEU A 160 -3.49 35.86 -4.92
C LEU A 160 -2.30 35.71 -3.97
N VAL A 161 -2.32 34.73 -3.07
CA VAL A 161 -1.20 34.34 -2.20
C VAL A 161 -1.07 32.81 -2.17
N ASP A 162 0.16 32.30 -2.03
CA ASP A 162 0.43 30.89 -1.78
C ASP A 162 0.98 30.73 -0.38
N ILE A 163 0.82 29.54 0.20
CA ILE A 163 1.34 29.28 1.54
C ILE A 163 2.14 28.00 1.50
N LYS A 164 3.43 28.13 1.82
CA LYS A 164 4.40 27.06 1.87
C LYS A 164 4.63 26.64 3.31
N TYR A 165 4.97 25.37 3.48
CA TYR A 165 5.14 24.74 4.79
C TYR A 165 6.63 24.50 5.01
N GLU A 166 7.14 24.95 6.16
CA GLU A 166 8.52 24.74 6.59
C GLU A 166 8.53 23.78 7.79
N VAL A 167 8.70 22.49 7.51
CA VAL A 167 8.78 21.46 8.56
C VAL A 167 10.07 21.66 9.36
N HIS A 168 10.00 21.68 10.69
CA HIS A 168 11.16 21.85 11.59
C HIS A 168 12.25 20.74 11.46
N THR A 169 12.10 19.80 10.51
CA THR A 169 13.13 18.81 10.20
C THR A 169 13.19 18.45 8.71
N ARG A 170 14.36 18.65 8.09
CA ARG A 170 14.94 18.09 6.83
C ARG A 170 14.10 18.02 5.53
N ASN A 171 12.81 18.32 5.53
CA ASN A 171 11.92 18.21 4.35
C ASN A 171 11.29 19.57 4.01
N LYS A 172 12.10 20.60 3.77
CA LYS A 172 11.61 21.89 3.24
C LYS A 172 10.91 21.71 1.89
N VAL A 173 10.15 22.64 1.36
CA VAL A 173 9.84 22.63 -0.09
C VAL A 173 11.16 22.74 -0.87
N LYS A 174 11.34 21.98 -1.96
CA LYS A 174 12.57 22.12 -2.77
C LYS A 174 12.43 23.38 -3.62
N THR A 175 13.06 24.46 -3.18
CA THR A 175 13.19 25.66 -4.00
C THR A 175 14.45 25.56 -4.87
N ILE A 176 14.33 25.99 -6.12
CA ILE A 176 15.48 26.26 -6.98
C ILE A 176 15.58 27.77 -7.18
N ARG A 177 16.81 28.28 -7.19
CA ARG A 177 17.05 29.67 -7.56
C ARG A 177 17.04 29.76 -9.08
N LEU A 178 16.07 30.49 -9.59
CA LEU A 178 16.02 30.95 -10.96
C LEU A 178 16.70 32.31 -11.05
N VAL A 179 17.25 32.60 -12.22
CA VAL A 179 17.84 33.88 -12.57
C VAL A 179 16.87 34.58 -13.51
N ARG A 180 16.34 35.71 -13.07
CA ARG A 180 15.54 36.61 -13.90
C ARG A 180 16.41 37.77 -14.36
N SER A 181 16.40 38.07 -15.65
CA SER A 181 17.05 39.28 -16.18
C SER A 181 16.24 40.51 -15.78
N LEU A 182 16.91 41.54 -15.25
CA LEU A 182 16.30 42.84 -14.94
C LEU A 182 16.53 43.87 -16.05
N LEU A 183 17.32 43.51 -17.07
CA LEU A 183 17.73 44.41 -18.13
C LEU A 183 16.94 44.14 -19.41
N THR A 184 16.53 45.23 -20.07
CA THR A 184 16.06 45.20 -21.46
C THR A 184 17.23 45.03 -22.42
N GLU A 185 16.99 44.55 -23.65
CA GLU A 185 18.04 44.35 -24.68
C GLU A 185 18.94 45.59 -24.85
N LYS A 186 18.35 46.79 -24.89
CA LYS A 186 19.11 48.05 -24.97
C LYS A 186 20.00 48.31 -23.76
N GLN A 187 19.51 48.01 -22.55
CA GLN A 187 20.30 48.18 -21.33
C GLN A 187 21.43 47.15 -21.22
N ILE A 188 21.23 45.95 -21.77
CA ILE A 188 22.28 44.93 -21.85
C ILE A 188 23.42 45.41 -22.76
N GLU A 189 23.12 46.01 -23.91
CA GLU A 189 24.13 46.58 -24.82
C GLU A 189 24.92 47.73 -24.16
N GLU A 190 24.23 48.61 -23.42
CA GLU A 190 24.86 49.71 -22.69
C GLU A 190 25.78 49.20 -21.57
N GLU A 191 25.36 48.21 -20.80
CA GLU A 191 26.17 47.60 -19.75
C GLU A 191 27.35 46.80 -20.33
N TRP A 192 27.13 46.13 -21.47
CA TRP A 192 28.17 45.42 -22.21
C TRP A 192 29.31 46.34 -22.64
N ALA A 193 28.97 47.54 -23.13
CA ALA A 193 29.93 48.54 -23.58
C ALA A 193 30.78 49.12 -22.42
N LYS A 194 30.23 49.17 -21.20
CA LYS A 194 30.93 49.66 -20.00
C LYS A 194 31.94 48.65 -19.44
N LEU A 195 31.88 47.37 -19.85
CA LEU A 195 32.75 46.32 -19.35
C LEU A 195 34.14 46.31 -20.03
N ARG A 196 35.18 46.26 -19.19
CA ARG A 196 36.58 46.09 -19.62
C ARG A 196 36.74 44.83 -20.48
N GLN A 197 37.66 44.86 -21.45
CA GLN A 197 37.90 43.74 -22.37
C GLN A 197 38.27 42.41 -21.68
N ASN A 198 38.85 42.46 -20.48
CA ASN A 198 39.25 41.29 -19.71
C ASN A 198 38.12 40.68 -18.85
N ALA A 199 36.95 41.31 -18.76
CA ALA A 199 35.79 40.81 -18.01
C ALA A 199 34.97 39.77 -18.81
N LYS A 200 35.65 38.76 -19.37
CA LYS A 200 35.06 37.78 -20.31
C LYS A 200 33.82 37.08 -19.77
N LYS A 201 33.85 36.61 -18.52
CA LYS A 201 32.73 35.89 -17.90
C LYS A 201 31.51 36.77 -17.57
N GLN A 202 31.72 38.07 -17.30
CA GLN A 202 30.61 39.02 -17.10
C GLN A 202 29.95 39.39 -18.44
N LYS A 203 30.75 39.47 -19.50
CA LYS A 203 30.26 39.57 -20.87
C LYS A 203 29.43 38.33 -21.22
N GLU A 204 29.98 37.12 -21.10
CA GLU A 204 29.20 35.88 -21.32
C GLU A 204 27.88 35.83 -20.52
N LEU A 205 27.86 36.31 -19.28
CA LEU A 205 26.61 36.46 -18.51
C LEU A 205 25.60 37.41 -19.17
N LEU A 206 26.00 38.62 -19.59
CA LEU A 206 25.10 39.57 -20.24
C LEU A 206 24.55 39.04 -21.58
N LEU A 207 25.35 38.31 -22.36
CA LEU A 207 24.88 37.60 -23.56
C LEU A 207 23.82 36.56 -23.19
N CYS A 208 24.11 35.71 -22.21
CA CYS A 208 23.14 34.73 -21.73
C CYS A 208 21.84 35.39 -21.25
N LEU A 209 21.92 36.51 -20.52
CA LEU A 209 20.74 37.26 -20.07
C LEU A 209 19.94 37.86 -21.23
N SER A 210 20.56 38.22 -22.35
CA SER A 210 19.87 38.72 -23.54
C SER A 210 19.12 37.64 -24.33
N GLU A 211 19.57 36.38 -24.22
CA GLU A 211 18.94 35.23 -24.87
C GLU A 211 17.79 34.63 -24.04
N LEU A 212 17.58 35.08 -22.81
CA LEU A 212 16.53 34.58 -21.94
C LEU A 212 15.15 35.08 -22.38
N SER A 213 14.31 34.16 -22.84
CA SER A 213 12.89 34.39 -23.04
C SER A 213 12.06 34.16 -21.76
N GLN A 214 12.63 33.44 -20.78
CA GLN A 214 12.01 33.10 -19.50
C GLN A 214 13.08 32.93 -18.40
N GLU A 215 12.65 32.77 -17.15
CA GLU A 215 13.53 32.54 -16.01
C GLU A 215 14.19 31.16 -16.07
N GLU A 216 15.52 31.10 -15.88
CA GLU A 216 16.28 29.85 -15.98
C GLU A 216 17.02 29.52 -14.66
N PRO A 217 17.21 28.23 -14.30
CA PRO A 217 17.86 27.85 -13.06
C PRO A 217 19.36 28.11 -13.07
N ILE A 218 19.96 28.29 -11.89
CA ILE A 218 21.44 28.41 -11.74
C ILE A 218 22.21 27.28 -12.47
N ALA A 219 21.63 26.08 -12.59
CA ALA A 219 22.22 24.96 -13.32
C ALA A 219 22.47 25.29 -14.81
N TYR A 220 21.52 25.95 -15.48
CA TYR A 220 21.65 26.38 -16.88
C TYR A 220 22.90 27.25 -17.10
N PHE A 221 23.14 28.20 -16.19
CA PHE A 221 24.31 29.08 -16.26
C PHE A 221 25.61 28.35 -15.96
N LYS A 222 25.59 27.36 -15.05
CA LYS A 222 26.77 26.51 -14.78
C LYS A 222 27.14 25.64 -15.98
N ASP A 223 26.16 25.12 -16.71
CA ASP A 223 26.39 24.35 -17.94
C ASP A 223 27.02 25.21 -19.05
N LYS A 224 26.73 26.52 -19.03
CA LYS A 224 27.40 27.54 -19.87
C LYS A 224 28.70 28.10 -19.25
N GLU A 225 29.29 27.42 -18.27
CA GLU A 225 30.51 27.80 -17.56
C GLU A 225 30.47 29.18 -16.83
N ILE A 226 29.28 29.64 -16.45
CA ILE A 226 29.08 30.84 -15.64
C ILE A 226 28.94 30.41 -14.18
N SER A 227 29.90 30.80 -13.34
CA SER A 227 29.90 30.41 -11.93
C SER A 227 28.88 31.21 -11.12
N THR A 228 28.48 30.66 -9.97
CA THR A 228 27.61 31.35 -9.01
C THR A 228 28.20 32.67 -8.51
N ALA A 229 29.53 32.82 -8.49
CA ALA A 229 30.19 34.07 -8.15
C ALA A 229 29.93 35.17 -9.19
N VAL A 230 29.88 34.82 -10.48
CA VAL A 230 29.58 35.78 -11.55
C VAL A 230 28.10 36.17 -11.53
N LEU A 231 27.20 35.22 -11.23
CA LEU A 231 25.77 35.51 -11.02
C LEU A 231 25.55 36.48 -9.85
N ASN A 232 26.24 36.28 -8.72
CA ASN A 232 26.17 37.20 -7.58
C ASN A 232 26.67 38.61 -7.94
N GLN A 233 27.76 38.72 -8.72
CA GLN A 233 28.24 40.02 -9.22
C GLN A 233 27.21 40.68 -10.16
N GLY A 234 26.52 39.89 -10.99
CA GLY A 234 25.41 40.38 -11.82
C GLY A 234 24.26 40.91 -10.98
N LYS A 235 23.91 40.24 -9.87
CA LYS A 235 22.91 40.71 -8.91
C LYS A 235 23.34 42.02 -8.24
N GLU A 236 24.57 42.12 -7.75
CA GLU A 236 25.11 43.34 -7.13
C GLU A 236 25.10 44.54 -8.08
N LYS A 237 25.26 44.29 -9.39
CA LYS A 237 25.20 45.31 -10.44
C LYS A 237 23.79 45.60 -10.96
N GLY A 238 22.76 44.95 -10.41
CA GLY A 238 21.37 45.13 -10.82
C GLY A 238 21.03 44.54 -12.19
N TRP A 239 21.85 43.63 -12.72
CA TRP A 239 21.61 43.02 -14.04
C TRP A 239 20.58 41.89 -13.98
N LEU A 240 20.49 41.23 -12.82
CA LEU A 240 19.63 40.08 -12.60
C LEU A 240 19.15 40.05 -11.15
N GLU A 241 18.09 39.28 -10.90
CA GLU A 241 17.68 38.88 -9.56
C GLU A 241 17.59 37.37 -9.42
N PHE A 242 17.70 36.89 -8.18
CA PHE A 242 17.41 35.49 -7.87
C PHE A 242 15.97 35.38 -7.43
N VAL A 243 15.17 34.65 -8.20
CA VAL A 243 13.80 34.31 -7.84
C VAL A 243 13.79 32.88 -7.31
N GLU A 244 13.21 32.66 -6.13
CA GLU A 244 13.01 31.31 -5.63
C GLU A 244 11.74 30.72 -6.23
N SER A 245 11.89 29.75 -7.13
CA SER A 245 10.77 29.00 -7.68
C SER A 245 10.64 27.65 -7.00
N GLU A 246 9.40 27.28 -6.69
CA GLU A 246 9.08 25.98 -6.13
C GLU A 246 9.21 24.90 -7.22
N ARG A 247 9.97 23.84 -6.93
CA ARG A 247 10.08 22.68 -7.80
C ARG A 247 9.67 21.45 -7.03
N TYR A 248 8.67 20.74 -7.53
CA TYR A 248 8.32 19.43 -6.98
C TYR A 248 9.53 18.51 -7.01
N ARG A 249 9.70 17.72 -5.96
CA ARG A 249 10.58 16.56 -6.00
C ARG A 249 9.89 15.48 -6.81
N ASP A 250 10.06 15.54 -8.12
CA ASP A 250 9.65 14.43 -8.95
C ASP A 250 10.67 13.29 -8.78
N PRO A 251 10.28 12.16 -8.15
CA PRO A 251 11.16 11.01 -7.97
C PRO A 251 11.57 10.35 -9.30
N TYR A 252 10.93 10.73 -10.40
CA TYR A 252 11.18 10.20 -11.73
C TYR A 252 11.72 11.24 -12.73
N GLN A 253 12.16 12.41 -12.27
CA GLN A 253 12.64 13.51 -13.11
C GLN A 253 13.79 13.14 -14.07
N ASP A 254 14.64 12.19 -13.66
CA ASP A 254 15.78 11.73 -14.46
C ASP A 254 15.39 10.62 -15.46
N ARG A 255 14.08 10.31 -15.60
CA ARG A 255 13.57 9.29 -16.52
C ARG A 255 12.84 9.93 -17.68
N VAL A 256 13.18 9.49 -18.89
CA VAL A 256 12.43 9.82 -20.10
C VAL A 256 11.31 8.79 -20.23
N PHE A 257 10.08 9.26 -20.28
CA PHE A 257 8.92 8.41 -20.54
C PHE A 257 8.49 8.58 -21.99
N ASP A 258 8.61 7.53 -22.80
CA ASP A 258 8.08 7.55 -24.16
C ASP A 258 6.54 7.56 -24.11
N GLN A 259 5.94 8.48 -24.85
CA GLN A 259 4.48 8.60 -24.90
C GLN A 259 3.90 7.39 -25.65
N THR A 260 2.92 6.71 -25.05
CA THR A 260 2.31 5.49 -25.59
C THR A 260 0.89 5.73 -26.08
N THR A 261 0.47 5.00 -27.12
CA THR A 261 -0.88 5.06 -27.70
C THR A 261 -1.72 3.82 -27.37
N ALA A 262 -3.04 3.91 -27.55
CA ALA A 262 -3.96 2.79 -27.29
C ALA A 262 -3.59 1.58 -28.14
N LEU A 263 -3.54 0.40 -27.51
CA LEU A 263 -3.37 -0.85 -28.23
C LEU A 263 -4.72 -1.32 -28.79
N GLU A 264 -4.66 -2.11 -29.85
CA GLU A 264 -5.85 -2.78 -30.37
C GLU A 264 -6.33 -3.84 -29.37
N LEU A 265 -7.59 -3.73 -28.95
CA LEU A 265 -8.22 -4.67 -28.03
C LEU A 265 -8.78 -5.88 -28.79
N ASN A 266 -8.61 -7.07 -28.22
CA ASN A 266 -9.36 -8.24 -28.66
C ASN A 266 -10.85 -8.14 -28.24
N ALA A 267 -11.69 -9.07 -28.71
CA ALA A 267 -13.13 -9.04 -28.45
C ALA A 267 -13.49 -9.09 -26.95
N GLU A 268 -12.77 -9.89 -26.15
CA GLU A 268 -13.02 -10.02 -24.70
C GLU A 268 -12.65 -8.72 -23.96
N GLN A 269 -11.50 -8.13 -24.29
CA GLN A 269 -11.03 -6.87 -23.73
C GLN A 269 -11.96 -5.72 -24.11
N LYS A 270 -12.37 -5.65 -25.38
CA LYS A 270 -13.28 -4.63 -25.88
C LYS A 270 -14.62 -4.69 -25.15
N ASN A 271 -15.19 -5.88 -25.00
CA ASN A 271 -16.43 -6.07 -24.26
C ASN A 271 -16.29 -5.66 -22.78
N ALA A 272 -15.16 -5.97 -22.13
CA ALA A 272 -14.90 -5.54 -20.76
C ALA A 272 -14.85 -4.01 -20.64
N VAL A 273 -14.10 -3.35 -21.54
CA VAL A 273 -14.00 -1.88 -21.57
C VAL A 273 -15.36 -1.23 -21.81
N GLU A 274 -16.13 -1.70 -22.79
CA GLU A 274 -17.47 -1.17 -23.10
C GLU A 274 -18.42 -1.24 -21.89
N GLN A 275 -18.39 -2.35 -21.15
CA GLN A 275 -19.24 -2.52 -19.97
C GLN A 275 -18.83 -1.58 -18.81
N ILE A 276 -17.52 -1.43 -18.58
CA ILE A 276 -17.00 -0.52 -17.55
C ILE A 276 -17.35 0.93 -17.90
N ILE A 277 -17.12 1.35 -19.14
CA ILE A 277 -17.45 2.69 -19.64
C ILE A 277 -18.95 2.94 -19.53
N THR A 278 -19.78 2.00 -19.98
CA THR A 278 -21.25 2.14 -19.89
C THR A 278 -21.71 2.33 -18.45
N ALA A 279 -21.14 1.61 -17.48
CA ALA A 279 -21.46 1.80 -16.07
C ALA A 279 -21.01 3.18 -15.56
N GLY A 280 -19.84 3.66 -15.97
CA GLY A 280 -19.34 5.00 -15.64
C GLY A 280 -20.24 6.13 -16.18
N GLN A 281 -20.66 6.02 -17.45
CA GLN A 281 -21.57 6.96 -18.10
C GLN A 281 -22.96 6.95 -17.45
N GLN A 282 -23.42 5.79 -16.98
CA GLN A 282 -24.69 5.65 -16.27
C GLN A 282 -24.61 5.99 -14.77
N GLN A 283 -23.44 6.43 -14.27
CA GLN A 283 -23.18 6.72 -12.86
C GLN A 283 -23.60 5.55 -11.94
N LYS A 284 -23.23 4.33 -12.32
CA LYS A 284 -23.49 3.13 -11.52
C LYS A 284 -22.26 2.75 -10.71
N ASP A 285 -22.46 2.51 -9.42
CA ASP A 285 -21.47 2.00 -8.45
C ASP A 285 -21.16 0.50 -8.63
N GLN A 286 -21.15 0.06 -9.89
CA GLN A 286 -21.10 -1.36 -10.22
C GLN A 286 -19.72 -1.94 -9.95
N VAL A 287 -19.70 -3.07 -9.23
CA VAL A 287 -18.47 -3.83 -8.96
C VAL A 287 -18.24 -4.87 -10.05
N PHE A 288 -17.17 -4.72 -10.80
CA PHE A 288 -16.71 -5.68 -11.79
C PHE A 288 -15.58 -6.55 -11.22
N LEU A 289 -15.67 -7.86 -11.40
CA LEU A 289 -14.53 -8.77 -11.25
C LEU A 289 -13.98 -9.08 -12.64
N LEU A 290 -12.82 -8.50 -12.98
CA LEU A 290 -12.10 -8.80 -14.21
C LEU A 290 -11.16 -9.99 -13.99
N GLU A 291 -11.67 -11.18 -14.27
CA GLU A 291 -10.94 -12.43 -14.21
C GLU A 291 -10.22 -12.66 -15.54
N GLY A 292 -8.88 -12.60 -15.55
CA GLY A 292 -8.13 -12.76 -16.79
C GLY A 292 -6.80 -13.47 -16.58
N ILE A 293 -6.55 -14.51 -17.37
CA ILE A 293 -5.32 -15.30 -17.28
C ILE A 293 -4.07 -14.43 -17.39
N THR A 294 -2.93 -14.94 -16.91
CA THR A 294 -1.68 -14.18 -17.00
C THR A 294 -1.32 -13.90 -18.46
N GLY A 295 -1.16 -12.61 -18.79
CA GLY A 295 -0.92 -12.14 -20.16
C GLY A 295 -2.18 -11.86 -20.98
N SER A 296 -3.38 -11.89 -20.40
CA SER A 296 -4.64 -11.54 -21.08
C SER A 296 -4.81 -10.05 -21.40
N GLY A 297 -3.90 -9.19 -20.93
CA GLY A 297 -3.93 -7.76 -21.20
C GLY A 297 -4.91 -6.96 -20.31
N LYS A 298 -5.15 -7.40 -19.07
CA LYS A 298 -5.93 -6.65 -18.06
C LYS A 298 -5.48 -5.19 -17.91
N THR A 299 -4.16 -4.95 -17.92
CA THR A 299 -3.61 -3.60 -17.81
C THR A 299 -4.08 -2.68 -18.94
N GLU A 300 -4.23 -3.19 -20.16
CA GLU A 300 -4.72 -2.37 -21.28
C GLU A 300 -6.21 -2.02 -21.10
N VAL A 301 -7.03 -2.95 -20.58
CA VAL A 301 -8.42 -2.67 -20.19
C VAL A 301 -8.45 -1.53 -19.17
N TYR A 302 -7.58 -1.55 -18.15
CA TYR A 302 -7.51 -0.48 -17.15
C TYR A 302 -7.12 0.86 -17.78
N LEU A 303 -6.07 0.90 -18.61
CA LEU A 303 -5.57 2.13 -19.22
C LEU A 303 -6.62 2.77 -20.15
N GLN A 304 -7.36 1.97 -20.92
CA GLN A 304 -8.40 2.50 -21.80
C GLN A 304 -9.63 2.98 -21.03
N SER A 305 -10.04 2.25 -19.98
CA SER A 305 -11.14 2.68 -19.11
C SER A 305 -10.81 3.96 -18.33
N ILE A 306 -9.55 4.14 -17.89
CA ILE A 306 -9.10 5.39 -17.27
C ILE A 306 -9.08 6.53 -18.31
N ALA A 307 -8.60 6.28 -19.53
CA ALA A 307 -8.57 7.30 -20.57
C ALA A 307 -9.96 7.87 -20.89
N ASP A 308 -10.99 7.00 -20.92
CA ASP A 308 -12.38 7.41 -21.11
C ASP A 308 -12.87 8.30 -19.95
N VAL A 309 -12.61 7.90 -18.70
CA VAL A 309 -12.94 8.70 -17.50
C VAL A 309 -12.28 10.08 -17.51
N LEU A 310 -11.02 10.15 -17.91
CA LEU A 310 -10.31 11.43 -18.03
C LEU A 310 -10.92 12.33 -19.12
N SER A 311 -11.44 11.74 -20.21
CA SER A 311 -12.11 12.49 -21.27
C SER A 311 -13.41 13.16 -20.80
N GLU A 312 -14.00 12.67 -19.71
CA GLU A 312 -15.16 13.28 -19.02
C GLU A 312 -14.76 14.29 -17.91
N ASN A 313 -13.48 14.68 -17.82
CA ASN A 313 -12.92 15.52 -16.74
C ASN A 313 -13.13 14.95 -15.33
N LYS A 314 -13.20 13.61 -15.21
CA LYS A 314 -13.25 12.90 -13.93
C LYS A 314 -11.87 12.37 -13.58
N THR A 315 -11.72 11.90 -12.34
CA THR A 315 -10.45 11.36 -11.83
C THR A 315 -10.51 9.85 -11.63
N ALA A 316 -9.35 9.19 -11.53
CA ALA A 316 -9.29 7.75 -11.33
C ALA A 316 -8.28 7.33 -10.24
N ILE A 317 -8.61 6.28 -9.51
CA ILE A 317 -7.71 5.63 -8.55
C ILE A 317 -7.32 4.25 -9.06
N MET A 318 -6.03 3.98 -9.11
CA MET A 318 -5.46 2.67 -9.42
C MET A 318 -4.66 2.16 -8.22
N LEU A 319 -5.20 1.15 -7.54
CA LEU A 319 -4.49 0.43 -6.49
C LEU A 319 -3.75 -0.76 -7.09
N VAL A 320 -2.47 -0.88 -6.71
CA VAL A 320 -1.63 -2.04 -6.99
C VAL A 320 -1.05 -2.56 -5.67
N PRO A 321 -0.70 -3.85 -5.56
CA PRO A 321 0.03 -4.34 -4.40
C PRO A 321 1.34 -3.56 -4.23
N GLU A 322 1.77 -3.30 -2.99
CA GLU A 322 2.96 -2.48 -2.71
C GLU A 322 4.22 -2.98 -3.41
N ILE A 323 4.36 -4.31 -3.51
CA ILE A 323 5.46 -4.99 -4.21
C ILE A 323 5.33 -4.99 -5.74
N ALA A 324 4.15 -4.70 -6.27
CA ALA A 324 3.87 -4.66 -7.69
C ALA A 324 3.93 -3.25 -8.28
N LEU A 325 4.07 -2.21 -7.45
CA LEU A 325 4.37 -0.85 -7.90
C LEU A 325 5.83 -0.75 -8.34
N THR A 326 6.15 -1.47 -9.41
CA THR A 326 7.45 -1.48 -10.03
C THR A 326 7.63 -0.22 -10.87
N PRO A 327 8.88 0.22 -11.10
CA PRO A 327 9.23 1.18 -12.15
C PRO A 327 8.47 1.00 -13.45
N GLN A 328 8.35 -0.25 -13.93
CA GLN A 328 7.67 -0.59 -15.18
C GLN A 328 6.18 -0.22 -15.16
N MET A 329 5.49 -0.45 -14.02
CA MET A 329 4.09 -0.06 -13.88
C MET A 329 3.95 1.47 -13.87
N VAL A 330 4.82 2.17 -13.14
CA VAL A 330 4.80 3.64 -13.12
C VAL A 330 5.09 4.21 -14.52
N GLU A 331 6.08 3.67 -15.22
CA GLU A 331 6.44 4.05 -16.59
C GLU A 331 5.28 3.86 -17.56
N ARG A 332 4.50 2.79 -17.44
CA ARG A 332 3.30 2.59 -18.28
C ARG A 332 2.24 3.66 -18.07
N PHE A 333 1.97 4.03 -16.81
CA PHE A 333 0.96 5.04 -16.50
C PHE A 333 1.45 6.46 -16.84
N LYS A 334 2.70 6.80 -16.51
CA LYS A 334 3.34 8.06 -16.90
C LYS A 334 3.49 8.19 -18.42
N GLY A 335 3.86 7.13 -19.12
CA GLY A 335 3.90 7.10 -20.58
C GLY A 335 2.53 7.24 -21.23
N ARG A 336 1.44 6.88 -20.55
CA ARG A 336 0.07 7.01 -21.06
C ARG A 336 -0.59 8.35 -20.75
N PHE A 337 -0.44 8.85 -19.53
CA PHE A 337 -1.18 10.01 -19.03
C PHE A 337 -0.26 11.19 -18.66
N GLY A 338 1.05 11.07 -18.87
CA GLY A 338 2.03 12.12 -18.66
C GLY A 338 2.03 12.66 -17.23
N GLU A 339 2.06 13.98 -17.11
CA GLU A 339 2.10 14.66 -15.81
C GLU A 339 0.79 14.61 -15.03
N SER A 340 -0.32 14.13 -15.60
CA SER A 340 -1.59 13.98 -14.86
C SER A 340 -1.58 12.84 -13.83
N VAL A 341 -0.49 12.06 -13.74
CA VAL A 341 -0.35 10.96 -12.78
C VAL A 341 0.37 11.41 -11.52
N ALA A 342 -0.22 11.11 -10.37
CA ALA A 342 0.42 11.12 -9.06
C ALA A 342 0.68 9.68 -8.57
N VAL A 343 1.82 9.45 -7.92
CA VAL A 343 2.25 8.11 -7.50
C VAL A 343 2.41 8.08 -5.98
N LEU A 344 1.70 7.18 -5.28
CA LEU A 344 1.70 7.10 -3.82
C LEU A 344 2.14 5.71 -3.30
N HIS A 345 3.32 5.63 -2.69
CA HIS A 345 3.80 4.38 -2.05
C HIS A 345 4.78 4.61 -0.91
N SER A 346 5.00 3.57 -0.11
CA SER A 346 5.89 3.57 1.05
C SER A 346 7.32 3.98 0.71
N GLY A 347 7.80 3.61 -0.49
CA GLY A 347 9.12 3.86 -1.01
C GLY A 347 9.45 5.33 -1.30
N LEU A 348 8.46 6.23 -1.32
CA LEU A 348 8.73 7.67 -1.44
C LEU A 348 9.30 8.25 -0.14
N SER A 349 10.20 9.22 -0.28
CA SER A 349 10.63 10.06 0.83
C SER A 349 9.44 10.85 1.37
N GLN A 350 9.57 11.34 2.60
CA GLN A 350 8.55 12.18 3.21
C GLN A 350 8.29 13.43 2.36
N GLY A 351 9.33 14.11 1.86
CA GLY A 351 9.19 15.24 0.94
C GLY A 351 8.48 14.88 -0.38
N GLU A 352 8.85 13.75 -1.00
CA GLU A 352 8.18 13.27 -2.24
C GLU A 352 6.69 12.97 -2.01
N LYS A 353 6.32 12.27 -0.92
CA LYS A 353 4.91 12.00 -0.59
C LYS A 353 4.11 13.27 -0.39
N TYR A 354 4.73 14.27 0.22
CA TYR A 354 4.10 15.56 0.48
C TYR A 354 3.85 16.33 -0.82
N ASP A 355 4.83 16.34 -1.72
CA ASP A 355 4.73 16.97 -3.04
C ASP A 355 3.64 16.28 -3.90
N GLU A 356 3.61 14.95 -3.95
CA GLU A 356 2.56 14.16 -4.63
C GLU A 356 1.18 14.37 -4.02
N TRP A 357 1.08 14.46 -2.69
CA TRP A 357 -0.18 14.74 -2.01
C TRP A 357 -0.71 16.13 -2.37
N ARG A 358 0.16 17.15 -2.42
CA ARG A 358 -0.20 18.51 -2.83
C ARG A 358 -0.63 18.57 -4.28
N LYS A 359 0.03 17.82 -5.17
CA LYS A 359 -0.37 17.70 -6.57
C LYS A 359 -1.82 17.19 -6.70
N ILE A 360 -2.20 16.23 -5.85
CA ILE A 360 -3.58 15.71 -5.79
C ILE A 360 -4.54 16.76 -5.22
N GLU A 361 -4.17 17.41 -4.10
CA GLU A 361 -4.99 18.44 -3.44
C GLU A 361 -5.24 19.66 -4.34
N ARG A 362 -4.23 20.06 -5.12
CA ARG A 362 -4.28 21.17 -6.09
C ARG A 362 -4.96 20.80 -7.40
N GLU A 363 -5.47 19.58 -7.53
CA GLU A 363 -6.14 19.07 -8.74
C GLU A 363 -5.22 19.01 -9.98
N GLU A 364 -3.89 19.05 -9.77
CA GLU A 364 -2.88 18.92 -10.82
C GLU A 364 -2.71 17.45 -11.27
N ALA A 365 -3.12 16.49 -10.44
CA ALA A 365 -3.16 15.06 -10.77
C ALA A 365 -4.61 14.58 -10.94
N GLN A 366 -4.88 13.91 -12.06
CA GLN A 366 -6.18 13.31 -12.37
C GLN A 366 -6.20 11.80 -12.16
N VAL A 367 -5.03 11.15 -12.18
CA VAL A 367 -4.87 9.71 -11.92
C VAL A 367 -3.95 9.51 -10.72
N VAL A 368 -4.41 8.78 -9.72
CA VAL A 368 -3.58 8.36 -8.60
C VAL A 368 -3.28 6.88 -8.72
N VAL A 369 -1.99 6.54 -8.83
CA VAL A 369 -1.49 5.16 -8.82
C VAL A 369 -0.78 4.91 -7.50
N GLY A 370 -1.14 3.87 -6.77
CA GLY A 370 -0.44 3.62 -5.51
C GLY A 370 -0.77 2.31 -4.82
N ALA A 371 -0.13 2.12 -3.67
CA ALA A 371 -0.35 0.97 -2.80
C ALA A 371 -1.66 1.10 -2.01
N ARG A 372 -1.89 0.22 -1.03
CA ARG A 372 -3.06 0.20 -0.13
C ARG A 372 -3.49 1.60 0.35
N SER A 373 -2.56 2.44 0.82
CA SER A 373 -2.89 3.76 1.40
C SER A 373 -3.36 4.81 0.39
N ALA A 374 -3.12 4.60 -0.91
CA ALA A 374 -3.58 5.52 -1.95
C ALA A 374 -5.11 5.59 -2.06
N ILE A 375 -5.83 4.64 -1.45
CA ILE A 375 -7.30 4.70 -1.35
C ILE A 375 -7.80 5.90 -0.56
N PHE A 376 -6.94 6.61 0.19
CA PHE A 376 -7.27 7.84 0.89
C PHE A 376 -6.92 9.11 0.11
N ALA A 377 -6.46 9.00 -1.14
CA ALA A 377 -6.17 10.16 -1.96
C ALA A 377 -7.42 11.04 -2.11
N PRO A 378 -7.32 12.35 -1.81
CA PRO A 378 -8.47 13.27 -1.75
C PRO A 378 -8.88 13.77 -3.14
N LEU A 379 -8.94 12.86 -4.12
CA LEU A 379 -9.44 13.18 -5.46
C LEU A 379 -10.91 13.57 -5.40
N LYS A 380 -11.27 14.56 -6.21
CA LYS A 380 -12.67 14.97 -6.46
C LYS A 380 -13.19 14.29 -7.72
N ASN A 381 -14.51 14.07 -7.79
CA ASN A 381 -15.20 13.52 -8.96
C ASN A 381 -14.58 12.22 -9.48
N ILE A 382 -14.44 11.21 -8.61
CA ILE A 382 -13.84 9.93 -9.01
C ILE A 382 -14.80 9.23 -9.98
N GLY A 383 -14.34 8.95 -11.20
CA GLY A 383 -15.11 8.26 -12.22
C GLY A 383 -14.80 6.76 -12.33
N LEU A 384 -13.70 6.29 -11.74
CA LEU A 384 -13.34 4.87 -11.73
C LEU A 384 -12.32 4.56 -10.63
N ILE A 385 -12.53 3.43 -9.95
CA ILE A 385 -11.55 2.86 -9.02
C ILE A 385 -11.15 1.47 -9.53
N ILE A 386 -9.85 1.19 -9.59
CA ILE A 386 -9.32 -0.11 -10.02
C ILE A 386 -8.44 -0.67 -8.91
N ILE A 387 -8.56 -1.96 -8.65
CA ILE A 387 -7.69 -2.72 -7.75
C ILE A 387 -7.12 -3.89 -8.54
N ASP A 388 -5.83 -3.82 -8.90
CA ASP A 388 -5.16 -4.94 -9.57
C ASP A 388 -4.66 -5.97 -8.56
N GLU A 389 -4.55 -7.22 -9.02
CA GLU A 389 -4.22 -8.37 -8.17
C GLU A 389 -5.06 -8.38 -6.87
N GLU A 390 -6.39 -8.22 -6.97
CA GLU A 390 -7.28 -7.97 -5.82
C GLU A 390 -7.20 -9.02 -4.70
N HIS A 391 -6.75 -10.23 -5.05
CA HIS A 391 -6.55 -11.36 -4.14
C HIS A 391 -5.39 -11.15 -3.15
N GLU A 392 -4.60 -10.10 -3.31
CA GLU A 392 -3.35 -9.90 -2.59
C GLU A 392 -3.60 -9.39 -1.15
N SER A 393 -2.97 -10.06 -0.17
CA SER A 393 -3.19 -9.82 1.27
C SER A 393 -2.74 -8.44 1.78
N SER A 394 -1.81 -7.75 1.10
CA SER A 394 -1.33 -6.41 1.45
C SER A 394 -2.41 -5.35 1.34
N TYR A 395 -3.55 -5.62 0.69
CA TYR A 395 -4.70 -4.72 0.75
C TYR A 395 -5.40 -4.69 2.11
N LYS A 396 -5.16 -5.67 2.99
CA LYS A 396 -5.56 -5.63 4.41
C LYS A 396 -4.46 -5.01 5.26
N GLN A 397 -4.81 -4.01 6.06
CA GLN A 397 -3.93 -3.40 7.07
C GLN A 397 -3.82 -4.30 8.31
N ASP A 398 -2.60 -4.61 8.74
CA ASP A 398 -2.33 -5.42 9.95
C ASP A 398 -2.46 -4.63 11.26
N GLU A 399 -2.12 -3.34 11.22
CA GLU A 399 -2.21 -2.44 12.38
C GLU A 399 -3.58 -1.76 12.46
N THR A 400 -3.99 -1.34 13.66
CA THR A 400 -5.25 -0.59 13.84
C THR A 400 -5.14 0.76 13.12
N PRO A 401 -6.13 1.14 12.29
CA PRO A 401 -7.39 0.44 11.99
C PRO A 401 -7.19 -0.66 10.94
N ARG A 402 -7.63 -1.89 11.22
CA ARG A 402 -7.40 -3.06 10.35
C ARG A 402 -8.35 -3.12 9.15
N TYR A 403 -8.36 -2.08 8.32
CA TYR A 403 -9.23 -1.98 7.15
C TYR A 403 -8.72 -2.84 5.98
N HIS A 404 -9.63 -3.19 5.06
CA HIS A 404 -9.30 -3.76 3.77
C HIS A 404 -9.57 -2.72 2.66
N ALA A 405 -8.58 -2.39 1.85
CA ALA A 405 -8.70 -1.33 0.84
C ALA A 405 -9.82 -1.60 -0.19
N ARG A 406 -10.03 -2.86 -0.59
CA ARG A 406 -11.20 -3.27 -1.41
C ARG A 406 -12.53 -2.79 -0.85
N ASP A 407 -12.76 -2.97 0.44
CA ASP A 407 -14.05 -2.65 1.05
C ASP A 407 -14.24 -1.12 1.14
N LEU A 408 -13.15 -0.38 1.40
CA LEU A 408 -13.16 1.09 1.33
C LEU A 408 -13.37 1.59 -0.11
N ALA A 409 -12.76 0.94 -1.10
CA ALA A 409 -12.94 1.28 -2.51
C ALA A 409 -14.38 1.05 -2.99
N ILE A 410 -15.02 -0.04 -2.57
CA ILE A 410 -16.45 -0.27 -2.84
C ILE A 410 -17.30 0.83 -2.19
N TRP A 411 -16.95 1.26 -0.97
CA TRP A 411 -17.64 2.37 -0.33
C TRP A 411 -17.45 3.70 -1.08
N ARG A 412 -16.22 4.03 -1.50
CA ARG A 412 -15.94 5.25 -2.27
C ARG A 412 -16.61 5.24 -3.64
N SER A 413 -16.64 4.08 -4.30
CA SER A 413 -17.37 3.86 -5.56
C SER A 413 -18.87 4.18 -5.41
N LYS A 414 -19.48 3.78 -4.29
CA LYS A 414 -20.86 4.15 -3.93
C LYS A 414 -21.04 5.65 -3.71
N TYR A 415 -20.10 6.27 -3.00
CA TYR A 415 -20.15 7.70 -2.71
C TYR A 415 -20.05 8.55 -3.98
N HIS A 416 -19.18 8.17 -4.92
CA HIS A 416 -18.97 8.89 -6.18
C HIS A 416 -19.85 8.39 -7.34
N HIS A 417 -20.71 7.40 -7.12
CA HIS A 417 -21.54 6.79 -8.16
C HIS A 417 -20.74 6.31 -9.38
N CYS A 418 -19.62 5.64 -9.12
CA CYS A 418 -18.67 5.24 -10.16
C CYS A 418 -18.36 3.75 -10.12
N PRO A 419 -18.04 3.10 -11.25
CA PRO A 419 -17.69 1.69 -11.25
C PRO A 419 -16.37 1.41 -10.50
N ILE A 420 -16.23 0.18 -10.04
CA ILE A 420 -14.99 -0.37 -9.50
C ILE A 420 -14.61 -1.65 -10.24
N VAL A 421 -13.33 -1.80 -10.59
CA VAL A 421 -12.78 -2.98 -11.26
C VAL A 421 -11.81 -3.71 -10.33
N LEU A 422 -12.16 -4.93 -9.96
CA LEU A 422 -11.31 -5.86 -9.22
C LEU A 422 -10.63 -6.78 -10.22
N GLY A 423 -9.34 -6.58 -10.43
CA GLY A 423 -8.55 -7.30 -11.40
C GLY A 423 -7.80 -8.48 -10.79
N SER A 424 -7.89 -9.66 -11.41
CA SER A 424 -7.06 -10.80 -10.98
C SER A 424 -6.97 -11.89 -12.03
N ALA A 425 -5.85 -12.60 -12.08
CA ALA A 425 -5.75 -13.88 -12.78
C ALA A 425 -6.26 -15.07 -11.94
N THR A 426 -6.18 -14.91 -10.62
CA THR A 426 -6.60 -15.91 -9.63
C THR A 426 -7.37 -15.17 -8.54
N PRO A 427 -8.64 -14.79 -8.80
CA PRO A 427 -9.44 -14.02 -7.84
C PRO A 427 -9.48 -14.68 -6.45
N SER A 428 -9.61 -13.87 -5.41
CA SER A 428 -9.96 -14.38 -4.08
C SER A 428 -11.27 -15.14 -4.17
N LEU A 429 -11.41 -16.20 -3.36
CA LEU A 429 -12.63 -16.99 -3.36
C LEU A 429 -13.84 -16.14 -2.96
N GLU A 430 -13.65 -15.16 -2.08
CA GLU A 430 -14.67 -14.22 -1.66
C GLU A 430 -15.18 -13.38 -2.84
N SER A 431 -14.28 -12.80 -3.65
CA SER A 431 -14.67 -12.01 -4.82
C SER A 431 -15.30 -12.87 -5.90
N ARG A 432 -14.75 -14.05 -6.18
CA ARG A 432 -15.30 -14.99 -7.18
C ARG A 432 -16.69 -15.51 -6.78
N ALA A 433 -16.92 -15.77 -5.50
CA ALA A 433 -18.23 -16.19 -4.98
C ALA A 433 -19.29 -15.10 -5.11
N ARG A 434 -18.93 -13.84 -4.83
CA ARG A 434 -19.80 -12.69 -5.06
C ARG A 434 -20.13 -12.52 -6.55
N ALA A 435 -19.15 -12.71 -7.42
CA ALA A 435 -19.37 -12.68 -8.87
C ALA A 435 -20.28 -13.82 -9.36
N GLN A 436 -20.08 -15.04 -8.85
CA GLN A 436 -20.93 -16.20 -9.17
C GLN A 436 -22.39 -15.97 -8.72
N LYS A 437 -22.61 -15.23 -7.63
CA LYS A 437 -23.94 -14.87 -7.14
C LYS A 437 -24.56 -13.64 -7.82
N GLY A 438 -23.87 -13.01 -8.77
CA GLY A 438 -24.32 -11.79 -9.44
C GLY A 438 -24.27 -10.54 -8.57
N VAL A 439 -23.60 -10.61 -7.40
CA VAL A 439 -23.34 -9.43 -6.55
C VAL A 439 -22.26 -8.56 -7.18
N TYR A 440 -21.23 -9.19 -7.75
CA TYR A 440 -20.28 -8.55 -8.66
C TYR A 440 -20.59 -8.99 -10.09
N GLN A 441 -20.32 -8.14 -11.06
CA GLN A 441 -20.39 -8.52 -12.46
C GLN A 441 -19.06 -9.17 -12.90
N LEU A 442 -19.13 -10.41 -13.37
CA LEU A 442 -17.95 -11.13 -13.86
C LEU A 442 -17.63 -10.73 -15.31
N LEU A 443 -16.39 -10.32 -15.55
CA LEU A 443 -15.83 -10.10 -16.89
C LEU A 443 -14.64 -11.05 -17.06
N GLN A 444 -14.66 -11.89 -18.09
CA GLN A 444 -13.63 -12.92 -18.29
C GLN A 444 -12.76 -12.64 -19.51
N LEU A 445 -11.44 -12.72 -19.33
CA LEU A 445 -10.44 -12.68 -20.39
C LEU A 445 -9.72 -14.04 -20.42
N ASN A 446 -10.25 -14.97 -21.22
CA ASN A 446 -9.78 -16.35 -21.28
C ASN A 446 -8.57 -16.51 -22.21
N HIS A 447 -8.31 -15.54 -23.07
CA HIS A 447 -7.24 -15.59 -24.05
C HIS A 447 -6.10 -14.61 -23.73
N ARG A 448 -4.86 -14.98 -24.07
CA ARG A 448 -3.72 -14.06 -24.00
C ARG A 448 -3.88 -12.96 -25.06
N ALA A 449 -3.41 -11.75 -24.74
CA ALA A 449 -3.50 -10.61 -25.65
C ALA A 449 -2.69 -10.82 -26.94
N LYS A 450 -1.55 -11.54 -26.86
CA LYS A 450 -0.75 -11.95 -28.02
C LYS A 450 -1.00 -13.42 -28.34
N VAL A 451 -1.50 -13.70 -29.55
CA VAL A 451 -1.84 -15.06 -30.02
C VAL A 451 -0.63 -16.01 -30.04
N ALA A 452 0.58 -15.50 -30.27
CA ALA A 452 1.80 -16.30 -30.36
C ALA A 452 2.36 -16.79 -29.00
N ALA A 453 1.89 -16.25 -27.87
CA ALA A 453 2.47 -16.54 -26.55
C ALA A 453 1.87 -17.82 -25.94
N GLN A 454 2.60 -18.94 -25.99
CA GLN A 454 2.16 -20.22 -25.41
C GLN A 454 2.31 -20.28 -23.88
N LEU A 455 1.53 -21.13 -23.21
CA LEU A 455 1.70 -21.42 -21.79
C LEU A 455 3.00 -22.23 -21.57
N PRO A 456 3.77 -21.95 -20.51
CA PRO A 456 5.00 -22.68 -20.25
C PRO A 456 4.72 -24.14 -19.87
N ALA A 457 5.67 -25.02 -20.18
CA ALA A 457 5.59 -26.41 -19.77
C ALA A 457 5.87 -26.52 -18.26
N ILE A 458 4.90 -27.05 -17.49
CA ILE A 458 5.02 -27.21 -16.04
C ILE A 458 5.23 -28.69 -15.70
N GLU A 459 6.37 -28.97 -15.05
CA GLU A 459 6.73 -30.28 -14.52
C GLU A 459 6.64 -30.28 -13.00
N ILE A 460 6.05 -31.33 -12.43
CA ILE A 460 6.00 -31.56 -10.98
C ILE A 460 6.99 -32.68 -10.69
N VAL A 461 7.91 -32.43 -9.76
CA VAL A 461 8.91 -33.40 -9.32
C VAL A 461 8.57 -33.86 -7.91
N ASP A 462 8.43 -35.16 -7.73
CA ASP A 462 8.24 -35.79 -6.43
C ASP A 462 9.58 -35.91 -5.70
N MET A 463 9.78 -35.07 -4.70
CA MET A 463 11.02 -35.08 -3.92
C MET A 463 11.17 -36.36 -3.09
N ARG A 464 10.11 -37.12 -2.82
CA ARG A 464 10.22 -38.38 -2.08
C ARG A 464 11.07 -39.40 -2.84
N GLU A 465 10.93 -39.46 -4.16
CA GLU A 465 11.71 -40.35 -5.03
C GLU A 465 13.17 -39.89 -5.14
N GLU A 466 13.41 -38.59 -5.29
CA GLU A 466 14.76 -37.99 -5.32
C GLU A 466 15.56 -38.30 -4.05
N PHE A 467 14.91 -38.24 -2.88
CA PHE A 467 15.54 -38.55 -1.58
C PHE A 467 15.86 -40.04 -1.41
N GLN A 468 15.10 -40.94 -2.03
CA GLN A 468 15.41 -42.38 -2.03
C GLN A 468 16.65 -42.68 -2.88
N ASN A 469 16.87 -41.90 -3.95
CA ASN A 469 18.01 -42.02 -4.85
C ASN A 469 19.30 -41.35 -4.31
N HIS A 470 19.44 -41.25 -2.98
CA HIS A 470 20.65 -40.85 -2.23
C HIS A 470 21.13 -39.39 -2.37
N ARG A 471 20.33 -38.48 -2.94
CA ARG A 471 20.65 -37.05 -2.96
C ARG A 471 19.96 -36.33 -1.80
N THR A 472 20.73 -35.78 -0.85
CA THR A 472 20.22 -34.92 0.23
C THR A 472 20.07 -33.44 -0.18
N SER A 473 20.15 -33.17 -1.48
CA SER A 473 20.12 -31.83 -2.09
C SER A 473 18.72 -31.22 -2.03
N THR A 474 18.66 -29.89 -1.92
CA THR A 474 17.41 -29.12 -2.04
C THR A 474 16.89 -29.10 -3.48
N PHE A 475 17.77 -29.35 -4.44
CA PHE A 475 17.49 -29.40 -5.87
C PHE A 475 17.38 -30.84 -6.36
N SER A 476 16.30 -31.15 -7.06
CA SER A 476 16.14 -32.38 -7.85
C SER A 476 17.12 -32.43 -9.01
N ALA A 477 17.44 -33.64 -9.48
CA ALA A 477 18.31 -33.83 -10.65
C ALA A 477 17.78 -33.09 -11.88
N ASN A 478 16.46 -33.15 -12.12
CA ASN A 478 15.79 -32.44 -13.21
C ASN A 478 15.99 -30.92 -13.13
N LEU A 479 15.73 -30.30 -11.97
CA LEU A 479 15.93 -28.86 -11.82
C LEU A 479 17.41 -28.46 -12.03
N GLN A 480 18.35 -29.29 -11.57
CA GLN A 480 19.77 -29.01 -11.78
C GLN A 480 20.15 -29.02 -13.26
N GLU A 481 19.70 -30.04 -14.00
CA GLU A 481 19.94 -30.14 -15.45
C GLU A 481 19.38 -28.93 -16.20
N LYS A 482 18.14 -28.52 -15.89
CA LYS A 482 17.53 -27.34 -16.52
C LYS A 482 18.22 -26.04 -16.16
N ILE A 483 18.71 -25.87 -14.93
CA ILE A 483 19.51 -24.70 -14.55
C ILE A 483 20.79 -24.64 -15.39
N GLN A 484 21.51 -25.76 -15.51
CA GLN A 484 22.74 -25.81 -16.29
C GLN A 484 22.50 -25.47 -17.77
N ASP A 485 21.43 -26.01 -18.37
CA ASP A 485 21.05 -25.70 -19.76
C ASP A 485 20.83 -24.19 -19.97
N ARG A 486 20.22 -23.48 -19.01
CA ARG A 486 20.02 -22.03 -19.10
C ARG A 486 21.30 -21.24 -18.93
N LEU A 487 22.18 -21.66 -18.02
CA LEU A 487 23.51 -21.06 -17.89
C LEU A 487 24.31 -21.20 -19.20
N ASP A 488 24.28 -22.37 -19.83
CA ASP A 488 24.98 -22.64 -21.10
C ASP A 488 24.41 -21.78 -22.25
N LYS A 489 23.09 -21.60 -22.29
CA LYS A 489 22.40 -20.74 -23.25
C LYS A 489 22.48 -19.24 -22.94
N LYS A 490 23.08 -18.85 -21.81
CA LYS A 490 23.12 -17.47 -21.29
C LYS A 490 21.72 -16.87 -21.08
N GLU A 491 20.79 -17.71 -20.64
CA GLU A 491 19.44 -17.33 -20.26
C GLU A 491 19.32 -17.25 -18.74
N GLN A 492 18.24 -16.65 -18.24
CA GLN A 492 18.09 -16.37 -16.82
C GLN A 492 17.11 -17.33 -16.15
N THR A 493 17.40 -17.66 -14.90
CA THR A 493 16.55 -18.53 -14.06
C THR A 493 16.02 -17.78 -12.85
N VAL A 494 14.75 -18.01 -12.51
CA VAL A 494 14.15 -17.54 -11.25
C VAL A 494 13.88 -18.73 -10.34
N LEU A 495 14.37 -18.67 -9.11
CA LEU A 495 14.18 -19.70 -8.09
C LEU A 495 13.35 -19.17 -6.94
N LEU A 496 12.18 -19.77 -6.73
CA LEU A 496 11.26 -19.41 -5.67
C LEU A 496 11.44 -20.34 -4.48
N LEU A 497 11.79 -19.76 -3.34
CA LEU A 497 11.67 -20.38 -2.04
C LEU A 497 10.43 -19.86 -1.32
N ASN A 498 9.43 -20.71 -1.19
CA ASN A 498 8.18 -20.38 -0.54
C ASN A 498 8.38 -20.36 0.99
N ARG A 499 8.78 -19.22 1.55
CA ARG A 499 8.99 -19.03 2.99
C ARG A 499 8.11 -17.89 3.50
N ARG A 500 7.15 -18.20 4.37
CA ARG A 500 6.43 -17.23 5.22
C ARG A 500 6.53 -17.68 6.69
N GLY A 501 7.00 -16.80 7.56
CA GLY A 501 6.92 -16.97 9.01
C GLY A 501 7.93 -17.92 9.66
N TYR A 502 7.79 -18.05 10.99
CA TYR A 502 8.62 -18.86 11.90
C TYR A 502 8.00 -20.25 12.19
N SER A 503 6.94 -20.63 11.50
CA SER A 503 6.17 -21.84 11.81
C SER A 503 6.86 -23.09 11.27
N SER A 504 7.56 -23.81 12.14
CA SER A 504 8.02 -25.16 11.84
C SER A 504 6.84 -26.12 11.95
N PHE A 505 6.36 -26.66 10.83
CA PHE A 505 5.56 -27.89 10.86
C PHE A 505 6.49 -29.11 10.82
N VAL A 506 5.92 -30.26 11.16
CA VAL A 506 6.61 -31.55 11.11
C VAL A 506 6.10 -32.35 9.91
N MET A 507 7.03 -32.84 9.09
CA MET A 507 6.71 -33.65 7.91
C MET A 507 7.56 -34.92 7.85
N CYS A 508 6.95 -36.02 7.41
CA CYS A 508 7.66 -37.23 7.07
C CYS A 508 8.25 -37.14 5.66
N ARG A 509 9.58 -37.26 5.54
CA ARG A 509 10.25 -37.25 4.22
C ARG A 509 10.05 -38.54 3.41
N ASP A 510 9.66 -39.64 4.05
CA ASP A 510 9.45 -40.91 3.34
C ASP A 510 8.11 -40.92 2.59
N CYS A 511 7.06 -40.28 3.12
CA CYS A 511 5.73 -40.32 2.51
C CYS A 511 5.05 -38.95 2.29
N GLY A 512 5.60 -37.86 2.82
CA GLY A 512 5.03 -36.50 2.73
C GLY A 512 4.01 -36.17 3.83
N PHE A 513 3.69 -37.11 4.72
CA PHE A 513 2.67 -36.92 5.75
C PHE A 513 2.99 -35.77 6.71
N VAL A 514 2.01 -34.89 6.91
CA VAL A 514 2.00 -33.82 7.90
C VAL A 514 0.89 -34.10 8.90
N LEU A 515 1.16 -33.83 10.17
CA LEU A 515 0.28 -34.17 11.28
C LEU A 515 -0.93 -33.20 11.32
N PRO A 516 -2.17 -33.68 11.04
CA PRO A 516 -3.36 -32.84 11.06
C PRO A 516 -3.93 -32.71 12.47
N CYS A 517 -4.70 -31.65 12.72
CA CYS A 517 -5.50 -31.53 13.92
C CYS A 517 -6.76 -32.43 13.81
N PRO A 518 -7.10 -33.26 14.82
CA PRO A 518 -8.32 -34.07 14.78
C PRO A 518 -9.60 -33.24 14.90
N ASN A 519 -9.49 -32.01 15.42
CA ASN A 519 -10.63 -31.13 15.69
C ASN A 519 -10.78 -30.00 14.65
N CYS A 520 -9.78 -29.79 13.79
CA CYS A 520 -9.73 -28.68 12.84
C CYS A 520 -9.11 -29.13 11.51
N ASP A 521 -9.58 -28.59 10.39
CA ASP A 521 -9.03 -28.90 9.06
C ASP A 521 -7.74 -28.11 8.77
N ILE A 522 -6.77 -28.22 9.68
CA ILE A 522 -5.46 -27.55 9.63
C ILE A 522 -4.36 -28.47 10.21
N SER A 523 -3.10 -28.18 9.90
CA SER A 523 -1.93 -28.86 10.46
C SER A 523 -1.63 -28.44 11.92
N LEU A 524 -0.96 -29.31 12.67
CA LEU A 524 -0.42 -28.97 13.99
C LEU A 524 0.92 -28.22 13.87
N THR A 525 1.14 -27.26 14.77
CA THR A 525 2.37 -26.47 14.85
C THR A 525 3.33 -27.10 15.85
N LEU A 526 4.62 -27.15 15.53
CA LEU A 526 5.66 -27.59 16.47
C LEU A 526 6.01 -26.49 17.46
N HIS A 527 6.01 -26.82 18.73
CA HIS A 527 6.51 -25.98 19.82
C HIS A 527 7.76 -26.62 20.42
N MET A 528 8.94 -26.06 20.11
CA MET A 528 10.21 -26.63 20.56
C MET A 528 10.44 -26.47 22.06
N ASP A 529 9.95 -25.38 22.65
CA ASP A 529 10.09 -25.09 24.08
C ASP A 529 9.35 -26.12 24.95
N THR A 530 8.16 -26.53 24.50
CA THR A 530 7.32 -27.53 25.18
C THR A 530 7.48 -28.94 24.61
N ARG A 531 8.26 -29.10 23.53
CA ARG A 531 8.44 -30.34 22.76
C ARG A 531 7.12 -31.03 22.41
N SER A 532 6.14 -30.26 21.96
CA SER A 532 4.81 -30.75 21.62
C SER A 532 4.29 -30.17 20.30
N MET A 533 3.28 -30.84 19.75
CA MET A 533 2.51 -30.42 18.59
C MET A 533 1.21 -29.77 19.09
N ARG A 534 0.90 -28.55 18.64
CA ARG A 534 -0.27 -27.79 19.12
C ARG A 534 -1.09 -27.17 17.99
N CYS A 535 -2.40 -27.18 18.17
CA CYS A 535 -3.35 -26.46 17.33
C CYS A 535 -3.65 -25.09 17.95
N HIS A 536 -3.39 -24.01 17.21
CA HIS A 536 -3.68 -22.64 17.68
C HIS A 536 -5.15 -22.21 17.55
N TYR A 537 -6.00 -23.05 16.95
CA TYR A 537 -7.42 -22.77 16.75
C TYR A 537 -8.26 -23.35 17.87
N CYS A 538 -8.09 -24.65 18.17
CA CYS A 538 -8.87 -25.35 19.19
C CYS A 538 -8.08 -25.68 20.47
N GLY A 539 -6.76 -25.48 20.47
CA GLY A 539 -5.91 -25.80 21.63
C GLY A 539 -5.53 -27.28 21.77
N HIS A 540 -5.86 -28.14 20.80
CA HIS A 540 -5.43 -29.55 20.80
C HIS A 540 -3.91 -29.67 20.91
N GLU A 541 -3.42 -30.57 21.75
CA GLU A 541 -2.00 -30.79 22.00
C GLU A 541 -1.68 -32.30 21.99
N GLU A 542 -0.57 -32.66 21.34
CA GLU A 542 -0.07 -34.04 21.27
C GLU A 542 1.47 -34.08 21.20
N PRO A 543 2.12 -35.21 21.58
CA PRO A 543 3.58 -35.32 21.53
C PRO A 543 4.12 -35.35 20.09
N ILE A 544 5.38 -34.94 19.91
CA ILE A 544 6.06 -35.03 18.62
C ILE A 544 6.22 -36.52 18.23
N PRO A 545 5.73 -36.97 17.07
CA PRO A 545 5.84 -38.37 16.68
C PRO A 545 7.29 -38.75 16.33
N ASN A 546 7.79 -39.84 16.92
CA ASN A 546 9.11 -40.41 16.58
C ASN A 546 9.09 -41.29 15.32
N ARG A 547 7.91 -41.77 14.93
CA ARG A 547 7.66 -42.50 13.69
C ARG A 547 6.42 -41.93 13.02
N CYS A 548 6.42 -41.93 11.68
CA CYS A 548 5.29 -41.47 10.91
C CYS A 548 4.06 -42.34 11.21
N PRO A 549 2.92 -41.77 11.62
CA PRO A 549 1.71 -42.56 11.86
C PRO A 549 1.09 -43.10 10.55
N ASN A 550 1.46 -42.54 9.40
CA ASN A 550 0.95 -42.97 8.09
C ASN A 550 1.79 -44.10 7.46
N CYS A 551 3.13 -43.98 7.44
CA CYS A 551 4.00 -44.97 6.77
C CYS A 551 4.95 -45.74 7.71
N GLY A 552 4.98 -45.43 9.01
CA GLY A 552 5.91 -46.02 9.98
C GLY A 552 7.37 -45.56 9.86
N GLY A 553 7.72 -44.75 8.85
CA GLY A 553 9.06 -44.23 8.62
C GLY A 553 9.60 -43.37 9.76
N ASN A 554 10.93 -43.30 9.91
CA ASN A 554 11.61 -42.57 10.97
C ASN A 554 12.18 -41.21 10.52
N LYS A 555 12.02 -40.83 9.25
CA LYS A 555 12.54 -39.56 8.72
C LYS A 555 11.57 -38.40 8.95
N ILE A 556 11.23 -38.18 10.21
CA ILE A 556 10.48 -37.01 10.68
C ILE A 556 11.47 -35.84 10.79
N ARG A 557 11.20 -34.75 10.06
CA ARG A 557 12.07 -33.58 10.01
C ARG A 557 11.29 -32.28 10.18
N TYR A 558 11.96 -31.32 10.80
CA TYR A 558 11.50 -29.94 10.90
C TYR A 558 11.74 -29.24 9.58
N TYR A 559 10.72 -28.60 9.04
CA TYR A 559 10.83 -27.89 7.76
C TYR A 559 11.01 -26.38 7.98
N GLY A 560 11.95 -25.77 7.25
CA GLY A 560 12.29 -24.35 7.41
C GLY A 560 13.64 -23.91 6.80
N THR A 561 14.07 -24.47 5.67
CA THR A 561 15.33 -24.09 5.02
C THR A 561 15.32 -22.60 4.65
N GLY A 562 16.33 -21.83 5.07
CA GLY A 562 16.44 -20.40 4.76
C GLY A 562 16.99 -20.14 3.36
N THR A 563 16.68 -18.97 2.80
CA THR A 563 17.21 -18.50 1.50
C THR A 563 18.75 -18.48 1.46
N GLN A 564 19.40 -18.22 2.60
CA GLN A 564 20.86 -18.22 2.73
C GLN A 564 21.47 -19.60 2.46
N LYS A 565 20.91 -20.66 3.05
CA LYS A 565 21.40 -22.03 2.85
C LYS A 565 21.23 -22.48 1.40
N VAL A 566 20.13 -22.08 0.77
CA VAL A 566 19.89 -22.36 -0.65
C VAL A 566 20.89 -21.61 -1.54
N GLU A 567 21.23 -20.37 -1.19
CA GLU A 567 22.26 -19.60 -1.90
C GLU A 567 23.65 -20.25 -1.79
N GLU A 568 24.03 -20.72 -0.59
CA GLU A 568 25.28 -21.46 -0.37
C GLU A 568 25.34 -22.71 -1.23
N GLU A 569 24.28 -23.52 -1.23
CA GLU A 569 24.18 -24.74 -2.04
C GLU A 569 24.22 -24.43 -3.55
N LEU A 570 23.59 -23.33 -4.01
CA LEU A 570 23.69 -22.89 -5.41
C LEU A 570 25.11 -22.49 -5.81
N ARG A 571 25.86 -21.83 -4.92
CA ARG A 571 27.26 -21.43 -5.19
C ARG A 571 28.18 -22.64 -5.24
N GLU A 572 27.90 -23.67 -4.45
CA GLU A 572 28.61 -24.95 -4.51
C GLU A 572 28.32 -25.69 -5.82
N LEU A 573 27.06 -25.75 -6.24
CA LEU A 573 26.64 -26.44 -7.47
C LEU A 573 27.07 -25.69 -8.75
N TYR A 574 26.99 -24.36 -8.75
CA TYR A 574 27.28 -23.51 -9.90
C TYR A 574 28.25 -22.35 -9.54
N PRO A 575 29.55 -22.62 -9.33
CA PRO A 575 30.52 -21.60 -8.92
C PRO A 575 30.68 -20.44 -9.91
N GLN A 576 30.35 -20.68 -11.19
CA GLN A 576 30.48 -19.71 -12.28
C GLN A 576 29.25 -18.79 -12.41
N ALA A 577 28.12 -19.14 -11.78
CA ALA A 577 26.86 -18.44 -11.95
C ALA A 577 26.78 -17.18 -11.07
N ARG A 578 26.27 -16.09 -11.64
CA ARG A 578 26.03 -14.84 -10.92
C ARG A 578 24.66 -14.90 -10.27
N ILE A 579 24.65 -15.07 -8.95
CA ILE A 579 23.41 -15.26 -8.18
C ILE A 579 23.04 -13.96 -7.47
N LEU A 580 21.79 -13.54 -7.61
CA LEU A 580 21.18 -12.48 -6.80
C LEU A 580 20.16 -13.09 -5.84
N ARG A 581 20.26 -12.72 -4.55
CA ARG A 581 19.28 -13.08 -3.53
C ARG A 581 18.35 -11.91 -3.27
N MET A 582 17.05 -12.20 -3.21
CA MET A 582 15.99 -11.22 -2.97
C MET A 582 15.02 -11.73 -1.89
N ASP A 583 15.30 -11.30 -0.66
CA ASP A 583 14.49 -11.53 0.52
C ASP A 583 14.42 -10.28 1.41
N VAL A 584 13.60 -10.35 2.47
CA VAL A 584 13.38 -9.25 3.43
C VAL A 584 14.69 -8.70 4.00
N ASP A 585 15.72 -9.52 4.18
CA ASP A 585 17.00 -9.08 4.74
C ASP A 585 17.84 -8.29 3.73
N THR A 586 17.83 -8.72 2.46
CA THR A 586 18.51 -8.01 1.37
C THR A 586 17.81 -6.71 0.94
N THR A 587 16.49 -6.59 1.14
CA THR A 587 15.69 -5.45 0.67
C THR A 587 15.36 -4.42 1.76
N ARG A 588 16.00 -4.46 2.94
CA ARG A 588 15.69 -3.51 4.04
C ARG A 588 16.00 -2.04 3.72
N ARG A 589 16.97 -1.78 2.83
CA ARG A 589 17.38 -0.41 2.47
C ARG A 589 16.49 0.16 1.37
N LYS A 590 16.17 1.45 1.44
CA LYS A 590 15.42 2.17 0.40
C LYS A 590 16.09 1.97 -0.97
N GLY A 591 15.32 1.59 -1.99
CA GLY A 591 15.81 1.36 -3.35
C GLY A 591 16.55 0.04 -3.61
N ALA A 592 16.84 -0.77 -2.57
CA ALA A 592 17.56 -2.05 -2.77
C ALA A 592 16.77 -3.04 -3.63
N HIS A 593 15.45 -3.08 -3.46
CA HIS A 593 14.54 -3.87 -4.28
C HIS A 593 14.68 -3.53 -5.77
N GLU A 594 14.59 -2.25 -6.09
CA GLU A 594 14.72 -1.75 -7.46
C GLU A 594 16.09 -2.04 -8.07
N GLN A 595 17.16 -1.81 -7.31
CA GLN A 595 18.53 -2.09 -7.77
C GLN A 595 18.74 -3.56 -8.13
N ILE A 596 18.24 -4.50 -7.32
CA ILE A 596 18.34 -5.94 -7.61
C ILE A 596 17.63 -6.27 -8.93
N LEU A 597 16.42 -5.73 -9.12
CA LEU A 597 15.64 -5.98 -10.32
C LEU A 597 16.23 -5.33 -11.57
N GLN A 598 16.80 -4.13 -11.45
CA GLN A 598 17.52 -3.47 -12.54
C GLN A 598 18.74 -4.29 -12.97
N LYS A 599 19.56 -4.75 -12.01
CA LYS A 599 20.72 -5.61 -12.30
C LYS A 599 20.31 -6.91 -12.97
N PHE A 600 19.24 -7.54 -12.48
CA PHE A 600 18.72 -8.76 -13.08
C PHE A 600 18.20 -8.49 -14.50
N GLY A 601 17.40 -7.43 -14.70
CA GLY A 601 16.90 -7.03 -16.03
C GLY A 601 18.01 -6.64 -17.02
N ALA A 602 19.12 -6.08 -16.53
CA ALA A 602 20.31 -5.75 -17.32
C ALA A 602 21.22 -6.96 -17.61
N LYS A 603 20.80 -8.19 -17.24
CA LYS A 603 21.57 -9.44 -17.40
C LYS A 603 22.90 -9.45 -16.64
N GLU A 604 23.02 -8.68 -15.56
CA GLU A 604 24.18 -8.70 -14.67
C GLU A 604 24.20 -9.93 -13.76
N ALA A 605 23.09 -10.68 -13.72
CA ALA A 605 22.96 -11.93 -12.96
C ALA A 605 22.23 -13.00 -13.77
N ASP A 606 22.54 -14.26 -13.49
CA ASP A 606 22.01 -15.43 -14.21
C ASP A 606 20.86 -16.07 -13.43
N ILE A 607 20.92 -16.03 -12.09
CA ILE A 607 19.93 -16.65 -11.21
C ILE A 607 19.40 -15.62 -10.20
N LEU A 608 18.08 -15.46 -10.14
CA LEU A 608 17.39 -14.70 -9.09
C LEU A 608 16.73 -15.67 -8.10
N LEU A 609 17.32 -15.81 -6.91
CA LEU A 609 16.75 -16.57 -5.81
C LEU A 609 15.95 -15.64 -4.90
N GLY A 610 14.68 -15.95 -4.64
CA GLY A 610 13.92 -15.14 -3.70
C GLY A 610 12.68 -15.80 -3.14
N THR A 611 11.97 -15.05 -2.32
CA THR A 611 10.66 -15.45 -1.78
C THR A 611 9.53 -14.93 -2.67
N GLN A 612 8.29 -14.89 -2.17
CA GLN A 612 7.12 -14.46 -2.92
C GLN A 612 7.23 -13.08 -3.60
N MET A 613 8.18 -12.23 -3.20
CA MET A 613 8.41 -10.94 -3.83
C MET A 613 8.83 -11.05 -5.31
N ILE A 614 9.54 -12.12 -5.69
CA ILE A 614 9.97 -12.32 -7.10
C ILE A 614 8.81 -12.77 -8.01
N ALA A 615 7.70 -13.22 -7.42
CA ALA A 615 6.55 -13.77 -8.13
C ALA A 615 5.61 -12.69 -8.70
N LYS A 616 5.65 -11.46 -8.18
CA LYS A 616 4.63 -10.42 -8.42
C LYS A 616 5.16 -9.27 -9.26
N GLY A 617 4.33 -8.70 -10.13
CA GLY A 617 4.58 -7.41 -10.80
C GLY A 617 5.80 -7.30 -11.74
N LEU A 618 6.57 -8.38 -11.96
CA LEU A 618 7.84 -8.33 -12.70
C LEU A 618 7.79 -9.08 -14.03
N ASP A 619 8.29 -8.45 -15.09
CA ASP A 619 8.40 -9.05 -16.41
C ASP A 619 9.85 -9.00 -16.89
N PHE A 620 10.46 -10.17 -17.09
CA PHE A 620 11.83 -10.33 -17.55
C PHE A 620 11.85 -11.20 -18.81
N PRO A 621 12.09 -10.61 -20.00
CA PRO A 621 11.99 -11.33 -21.27
C PRO A 621 12.91 -12.55 -21.41
N GLU A 622 14.04 -12.56 -20.69
CA GLU A 622 15.05 -13.64 -20.75
C GLU A 622 14.87 -14.71 -19.68
N VAL A 623 13.84 -14.61 -18.85
CA VAL A 623 13.51 -15.68 -17.90
C VAL A 623 12.80 -16.80 -18.63
N THR A 624 13.55 -17.88 -18.88
CA THR A 624 13.06 -19.08 -19.57
C THR A 624 12.91 -20.27 -18.64
N LEU A 625 13.45 -20.22 -17.42
CA LEU A 625 13.24 -21.24 -16.38
C LEU A 625 12.78 -20.64 -15.07
N VAL A 626 11.76 -21.27 -14.47
CA VAL A 626 11.30 -20.96 -13.13
C VAL A 626 11.29 -22.24 -12.28
N GLY A 627 12.06 -22.25 -11.20
CA GLY A 627 12.12 -23.37 -10.25
C GLY A 627 11.43 -23.04 -8.93
N VAL A 628 10.39 -23.78 -8.57
CA VAL A 628 9.81 -23.73 -7.22
C VAL A 628 10.48 -24.79 -6.38
N LEU A 629 11.32 -24.34 -5.44
CA LEU A 629 12.19 -25.21 -4.67
C LEU A 629 11.42 -26.08 -3.66
N ASN A 630 10.31 -25.55 -3.17
CA ASN A 630 9.40 -26.28 -2.29
C ASN A 630 7.98 -25.69 -2.34
N ALA A 631 7.02 -26.47 -2.84
CA ALA A 631 5.61 -26.08 -2.83
C ALA A 631 4.91 -26.36 -1.48
N ASP A 632 5.43 -27.26 -0.65
CA ASP A 632 4.74 -27.76 0.54
C ASP A 632 4.69 -26.77 1.70
N THR A 633 5.60 -25.81 1.75
CA THR A 633 5.72 -24.92 2.91
C THR A 633 4.45 -24.11 3.15
N SER A 634 3.82 -23.55 2.10
CA SER A 634 2.56 -22.83 2.27
C SER A 634 1.36 -23.74 2.45
N LEU A 635 1.34 -24.92 1.83
CA LEU A 635 0.22 -25.87 1.95
C LEU A 635 -0.01 -26.30 3.39
N ASN A 636 1.07 -26.46 4.14
CA ASN A 636 1.06 -27.00 5.49
C ASN A 636 1.09 -25.94 6.58
N LEU A 637 0.93 -24.65 6.23
CA LEU A 637 0.66 -23.63 7.23
C LEU A 637 -0.71 -23.92 7.86
N PRO A 638 -0.86 -23.73 9.18
CA PRO A 638 -2.12 -24.00 9.87
C PRO A 638 -3.12 -22.87 9.63
N ASP A 639 -3.44 -22.61 8.37
CA ASP A 639 -4.39 -21.60 7.88
C ASP A 639 -5.30 -22.27 6.84
N PHE A 640 -6.60 -22.01 6.89
CA PHE A 640 -7.51 -22.58 5.90
C PHE A 640 -7.32 -21.96 4.50
N ARG A 641 -6.63 -20.82 4.38
CA ARG A 641 -6.25 -20.22 3.10
C ARG A 641 -4.96 -20.76 2.52
N SER A 642 -4.30 -21.72 3.17
CA SER A 642 -3.03 -22.31 2.72
C SER A 642 -3.08 -22.89 1.31
N SER A 643 -4.13 -23.64 0.96
CA SER A 643 -4.33 -24.19 -0.39
C SER A 643 -4.54 -23.10 -1.43
N GLU A 644 -5.35 -22.10 -1.12
CA GLU A 644 -5.61 -20.92 -1.96
C GLU A 644 -4.33 -20.13 -2.25
N HIS A 645 -3.59 -19.76 -1.21
CA HIS A 645 -2.32 -19.06 -1.37
C HIS A 645 -1.29 -19.87 -2.16
N THR A 646 -1.25 -21.19 -1.97
CA THR A 646 -0.35 -22.07 -2.73
C THR A 646 -0.72 -22.07 -4.20
N PHE A 647 -2.00 -22.28 -4.52
CA PHE A 647 -2.49 -22.29 -5.89
C PHE A 647 -2.19 -20.95 -6.59
N GLN A 648 -2.51 -19.82 -5.93
CA GLN A 648 -2.26 -18.47 -6.44
C GLN A 648 -0.76 -18.26 -6.72
N LEU A 649 0.09 -18.59 -5.75
CA LEU A 649 1.55 -18.43 -5.89
C LEU A 649 2.10 -19.28 -7.03
N LEU A 650 1.77 -20.57 -7.10
CA LEU A 650 2.26 -21.46 -8.14
C LEU A 650 1.78 -21.04 -9.54
N THR A 651 0.52 -20.63 -9.67
CA THR A 651 -0.05 -20.16 -10.93
C THR A 651 0.62 -18.86 -11.39
N GLN A 652 0.80 -17.91 -10.47
CA GLN A 652 1.42 -16.62 -10.76
C GLN A 652 2.89 -16.78 -11.18
N VAL A 653 3.65 -17.60 -10.44
CA VAL A 653 5.07 -17.90 -10.70
C VAL A 653 5.23 -18.65 -12.02
N SER A 654 4.36 -19.61 -12.29
CA SER A 654 4.37 -20.32 -13.57
C SER A 654 4.13 -19.37 -14.75
N GLY A 655 3.24 -18.38 -14.58
CA GLY A 655 3.00 -17.34 -15.58
C GLY A 655 4.14 -16.35 -15.80
N ARG A 656 5.30 -16.48 -15.12
CA ARG A 656 6.49 -15.64 -15.34
C ARG A 656 7.43 -16.20 -16.41
N ALA A 657 7.43 -17.50 -16.64
CA ALA A 657 8.26 -18.12 -17.67
C ALA A 657 7.65 -17.90 -19.06
N GLY A 658 8.48 -17.52 -20.05
CA GLY A 658 8.09 -17.54 -21.47
C GLY A 658 7.07 -16.47 -21.87
N ARG A 659 7.26 -15.22 -21.43
CA ARG A 659 6.40 -14.07 -21.81
C ARG A 659 6.78 -13.42 -23.15
N ALA A 660 7.95 -13.74 -23.67
CA ALA A 660 8.46 -13.30 -24.96
C ALA A 660 8.29 -14.41 -26.02
N GLU A 661 9.04 -14.36 -27.13
CA GLU A 661 9.01 -15.38 -28.18
C GLU A 661 9.57 -16.75 -27.72
N LYS A 662 10.32 -16.77 -26.62
CA LYS A 662 10.96 -17.99 -26.09
C LYS A 662 9.98 -18.80 -25.23
N LEU A 663 9.97 -20.12 -25.44
CA LEU A 663 9.22 -21.06 -24.60
C LEU A 663 9.83 -21.12 -23.21
N GLY A 664 8.98 -20.93 -22.19
CA GLY A 664 9.36 -21.04 -20.79
C GLY A 664 9.09 -22.43 -20.22
N GLU A 665 9.89 -22.83 -19.24
CA GLU A 665 9.72 -24.07 -18.48
C GLU A 665 9.60 -23.75 -16.98
N VAL A 666 8.81 -24.56 -16.29
CA VAL A 666 8.60 -24.44 -14.85
C VAL A 666 8.77 -25.81 -14.21
N VAL A 667 9.59 -25.88 -13.15
CA VAL A 667 9.78 -27.10 -12.36
C VAL A 667 9.29 -26.84 -10.94
N ILE A 668 8.29 -27.61 -10.49
CA ILE A 668 7.71 -27.51 -9.16
C ILE A 668 8.15 -28.73 -8.34
N GLN A 669 8.96 -28.51 -7.32
CA GLN A 669 9.41 -29.56 -6.40
C GLN A 669 8.47 -29.65 -5.20
N THR A 670 8.01 -30.86 -4.88
CA THR A 670 7.06 -31.09 -3.78
C THR A 670 7.17 -32.52 -3.23
N PHE A 671 6.85 -32.69 -1.96
CA PHE A 671 6.65 -34.00 -1.32
C PHE A 671 5.20 -34.47 -1.40
N ASN A 672 4.28 -33.60 -1.83
CA ASN A 672 2.86 -33.89 -1.99
C ASN A 672 2.41 -33.64 -3.44
N PRO A 673 2.97 -34.34 -4.46
CA PRO A 673 2.67 -34.08 -5.88
C PRO A 673 1.20 -34.28 -6.27
N GLN A 674 0.48 -35.12 -5.51
CA GLN A 674 -0.94 -35.43 -5.73
C GLN A 674 -1.89 -34.42 -5.06
N HIS A 675 -1.38 -33.42 -4.35
CA HIS A 675 -2.24 -32.42 -3.72
C HIS A 675 -2.97 -31.60 -4.79
N TYR A 676 -4.29 -31.52 -4.71
CA TYR A 676 -5.14 -30.90 -5.75
C TYR A 676 -4.71 -29.47 -6.11
N ALA A 677 -4.31 -28.65 -5.12
CA ALA A 677 -3.84 -27.29 -5.37
C ALA A 677 -2.59 -27.24 -6.28
N ILE A 678 -1.70 -28.24 -6.23
CA ILE A 678 -0.51 -28.32 -7.09
C ILE A 678 -0.88 -28.84 -8.48
N GLU A 679 -1.67 -29.92 -8.55
CA GLU A 679 -2.10 -30.50 -9.83
C GLU A 679 -2.92 -29.51 -10.67
N LEU A 680 -3.84 -28.79 -10.02
CA LEU A 680 -4.69 -27.80 -10.67
C LEU A 680 -3.89 -26.54 -11.05
N ALA A 681 -2.88 -26.15 -10.26
CA ALA A 681 -1.97 -25.06 -10.65
C ALA A 681 -1.16 -25.43 -11.90
N LYS A 682 -0.67 -26.67 -12.02
CA LYS A 682 -0.02 -27.18 -13.25
C LYS A 682 -0.93 -27.08 -14.47
N LYS A 683 -2.22 -27.34 -14.31
CA LYS A 683 -3.23 -27.23 -15.38
C LYS A 683 -3.77 -25.81 -15.57
N GLN A 684 -3.36 -24.86 -14.71
CA GLN A 684 -3.94 -23.52 -14.58
C GLN A 684 -5.48 -23.52 -14.49
N ASN A 685 -6.05 -24.55 -13.86
CA ASN A 685 -7.50 -24.74 -13.80
C ASN A 685 -8.08 -24.12 -12.51
N TYR A 686 -8.29 -22.80 -12.55
CA TYR A 686 -8.87 -22.07 -11.43
C TYR A 686 -10.31 -22.50 -11.14
N GLU A 687 -11.13 -22.80 -12.15
CA GLU A 687 -12.55 -23.14 -11.93
C GLU A 687 -12.71 -24.43 -11.13
N GLN A 688 -11.95 -25.49 -11.46
CA GLN A 688 -11.97 -26.72 -10.66
C GLN A 688 -11.41 -26.50 -9.25
N PHE A 689 -10.35 -25.68 -9.13
CA PHE A 689 -9.78 -25.33 -7.83
C PHE A 689 -10.82 -24.61 -6.96
N TYR A 690 -11.48 -23.60 -7.52
CA TYR A 690 -12.54 -22.84 -6.88
C TYR A 690 -13.68 -23.75 -6.42
N GLN A 691 -14.19 -24.65 -7.26
CA GLN A 691 -15.26 -25.57 -6.90
C GLN A 691 -14.88 -26.48 -5.72
N GLN A 692 -13.68 -27.06 -5.76
CA GLN A 692 -13.18 -27.95 -4.72
C GLN A 692 -12.96 -27.21 -3.40
N GLU A 693 -12.31 -26.05 -3.46
CA GLU A 693 -12.01 -25.24 -2.27
C GLU A 693 -13.30 -24.69 -1.65
N MET A 694 -14.27 -24.24 -2.45
CA MET A 694 -15.58 -23.81 -1.96
C MET A 694 -16.33 -24.93 -1.22
N HIS A 695 -16.21 -26.18 -1.68
CA HIS A 695 -16.77 -27.32 -0.94
C HIS A 695 -16.13 -27.48 0.45
N VAL A 696 -14.81 -27.35 0.53
CA VAL A 696 -14.04 -27.39 1.79
C VAL A 696 -14.46 -26.22 2.71
N ARG A 697 -14.50 -24.99 2.20
CA ARG A 697 -14.90 -23.79 2.97
C ARG A 697 -16.33 -23.91 3.51
N HIS A 698 -17.25 -24.44 2.72
CA HIS A 698 -18.64 -24.64 3.15
C HIS A 698 -18.73 -25.63 4.31
N ARG A 699 -18.01 -26.76 4.23
CA ARG A 699 -18.00 -27.78 5.30
C ARG A 699 -17.27 -27.30 6.56
N GLY A 700 -16.19 -26.53 6.42
CA GLY A 700 -15.39 -26.00 7.53
C GLY A 700 -15.95 -24.74 8.19
N GLY A 701 -17.05 -24.21 7.68
CA GLY A 701 -17.67 -22.97 8.17
C GLY A 701 -16.75 -21.76 8.03
N TYR A 702 -16.11 -21.60 6.88
CA TYR A 702 -15.16 -20.52 6.59
C TYR A 702 -15.70 -19.51 5.57
N PRO A 703 -15.11 -18.31 5.49
CA PRO A 703 -15.38 -17.37 4.41
C PRO A 703 -15.22 -18.03 3.03
N PRO A 704 -16.10 -17.71 2.06
CA PRO A 704 -17.14 -16.66 2.11
C PRO A 704 -18.51 -17.07 2.67
N TYR A 705 -18.67 -18.29 3.21
CA TYR A 705 -19.98 -18.76 3.72
C TYR A 705 -20.31 -18.31 5.14
N TYR A 706 -19.27 -17.98 5.91
CA TYR A 706 -19.33 -17.47 7.27
C TYR A 706 -18.49 -16.20 7.34
N PHE A 707 -18.93 -15.25 8.15
CA PHE A 707 -18.12 -14.15 8.63
C PHE A 707 -17.24 -14.59 9.79
N THR A 708 -16.12 -13.90 9.98
CA THR A 708 -15.11 -14.20 10.98
C THR A 708 -14.63 -12.96 11.70
N VAL A 709 -14.54 -13.02 13.03
CA VAL A 709 -13.95 -11.96 13.86
C VAL A 709 -12.91 -12.59 14.77
N LYS A 710 -11.69 -12.04 14.76
CA LYS A 710 -10.63 -12.41 15.70
C LYS A 710 -10.49 -11.34 16.77
N ILE A 711 -10.50 -11.75 18.03
CA ILE A 711 -10.18 -10.87 19.16
C ILE A 711 -8.86 -11.32 19.75
N THR A 712 -7.96 -10.38 20.00
CA THR A 712 -6.65 -10.63 20.60
C THR A 712 -6.48 -9.82 21.86
N ALA A 713 -6.07 -10.45 22.95
CA ALA A 713 -5.65 -9.80 24.19
C ALA A 713 -4.14 -9.93 24.35
N SER A 714 -3.46 -8.86 24.77
CA SER A 714 -2.02 -8.90 25.06
C SER A 714 -1.63 -8.17 26.33
N HIS A 715 -0.59 -8.68 27.01
CA HIS A 715 -0.05 -8.09 28.24
C HIS A 715 1.42 -8.54 28.47
N PRO A 716 2.28 -7.77 29.18
CA PRO A 716 3.63 -8.23 29.55
C PRO A 716 3.64 -9.49 30.43
N GLU A 717 2.58 -9.71 31.20
CA GLU A 717 2.35 -10.92 32.00
C GLU A 717 1.29 -11.83 31.36
N GLU A 718 1.64 -13.10 31.14
CA GLU A 718 0.82 -14.09 30.43
C GLU A 718 -0.55 -14.32 31.09
N GLN A 719 -0.57 -14.49 32.41
CA GLN A 719 -1.79 -14.79 33.18
C GLN A 719 -2.85 -13.68 33.02
N VAL A 720 -2.44 -12.42 32.89
CA VAL A 720 -3.34 -11.29 32.70
C VAL A 720 -3.98 -11.32 31.31
N ALA A 721 -3.17 -11.56 30.26
CA ALA A 721 -3.67 -11.69 28.89
C ALA A 721 -4.63 -12.88 28.75
N ALA A 722 -4.25 -14.03 29.30
CA ALA A 722 -5.08 -15.23 29.35
C ALA A 722 -6.41 -14.95 30.06
N LYS A 723 -6.36 -14.45 31.30
CA LYS A 723 -7.56 -14.15 32.09
C LYS A 723 -8.52 -13.23 31.34
N LYS A 724 -8.00 -12.18 30.67
CA LYS A 724 -8.84 -11.26 29.92
C LYS A 724 -9.55 -11.95 28.75
N ILE A 725 -8.83 -12.75 27.97
CA ILE A 725 -9.45 -13.41 26.81
C ILE A 725 -10.51 -14.44 27.24
N PHE A 726 -10.32 -15.11 28.38
CA PHE A 726 -11.33 -16.02 28.96
C PHE A 726 -12.57 -15.27 29.45
N GLN A 727 -12.42 -14.08 30.03
CA GLN A 727 -13.54 -13.23 30.41
C GLN A 727 -14.35 -12.79 29.17
N ILE A 728 -13.66 -12.36 28.12
CA ILE A 728 -14.30 -11.99 26.84
C ILE A 728 -15.03 -13.20 26.24
N ALA A 729 -14.42 -14.39 26.26
CA ALA A 729 -15.05 -15.60 25.75
C ALA A 729 -16.35 -15.95 26.51
N ASN A 730 -16.39 -15.76 27.84
CA ASN A 730 -17.60 -16.00 28.62
C ASN A 730 -18.70 -14.98 28.30
N GLN A 731 -18.35 -13.69 28.18
CA GLN A 731 -19.30 -12.64 27.76
C GLN A 731 -19.90 -12.95 26.37
N LEU A 732 -19.07 -13.41 25.42
CA LEU A 732 -19.53 -13.77 24.08
C LEU A 732 -20.46 -14.99 24.08
N LYS A 733 -20.20 -16.00 24.91
CA LYS A 733 -21.04 -17.21 25.01
C LYS A 733 -22.48 -16.91 25.45
N GLU A 734 -22.70 -15.84 26.20
CA GLU A 734 -24.03 -15.43 26.65
C GLU A 734 -24.86 -14.77 25.52
N VAL A 735 -24.19 -14.24 24.48
CA VAL A 735 -24.85 -13.49 23.40
C VAL A 735 -24.89 -14.24 22.08
N LEU A 736 -23.86 -15.04 21.78
CA LEU A 736 -23.77 -15.77 20.52
C LEU A 736 -24.86 -16.84 20.41
N SER A 737 -25.50 -16.93 19.25
CA SER A 737 -26.46 -17.99 18.98
C SER A 737 -25.78 -19.36 18.88
N PRO A 738 -26.52 -20.48 19.06
CA PRO A 738 -25.97 -21.83 18.90
C PRO A 738 -25.43 -22.13 17.49
N GLN A 739 -25.74 -21.29 16.50
CA GLN A 739 -25.28 -21.45 15.11
C GLN A 739 -23.90 -20.82 14.88
N SER A 740 -23.44 -19.99 15.81
CA SER A 740 -22.12 -19.38 15.80
C SER A 740 -21.11 -20.28 16.51
N LEU A 741 -19.89 -20.30 15.99
CA LEU A 741 -18.79 -21.08 16.55
C LEU A 741 -17.79 -20.13 17.20
N LEU A 742 -17.52 -20.37 18.49
CA LEU A 742 -16.46 -19.69 19.23
C LEU A 742 -15.27 -20.65 19.36
N LEU A 743 -14.16 -20.33 18.70
CA LEU A 743 -12.90 -21.06 18.77
C LEU A 743 -11.94 -20.37 19.73
N GLY A 744 -11.23 -21.17 20.52
CA GLY A 744 -10.40 -20.68 21.63
C GLY A 744 -11.21 -20.44 22.91
N PRO A 745 -10.67 -19.67 23.87
CA PRO A 745 -9.44 -18.89 23.80
C PRO A 745 -8.16 -19.75 23.77
N THR A 746 -7.18 -19.37 22.97
CA THR A 746 -5.88 -20.03 22.81
C THR A 746 -4.73 -19.02 22.81
N PRO A 747 -3.49 -19.43 23.15
CA PRO A 747 -2.33 -18.61 22.86
C PRO A 747 -2.16 -18.43 21.34
N SER A 748 -1.82 -17.23 20.89
CA SER A 748 -1.44 -16.96 19.50
C SER A 748 -0.19 -17.77 19.13
N MET A 749 0.06 -17.98 17.83
CA MET A 749 1.19 -18.83 17.40
C MET A 749 2.54 -18.31 17.90
N ILE A 750 2.75 -17.01 17.82
CA ILE A 750 3.89 -16.37 18.46
C ILE A 750 3.44 -15.93 19.84
N LEU A 751 3.70 -16.79 20.83
CA LEU A 751 3.24 -16.58 22.20
C LEU A 751 3.74 -15.24 22.77
N ARG A 752 4.99 -14.83 22.45
CA ARG A 752 5.59 -13.59 22.97
C ARG A 752 6.25 -12.76 21.87
N VAL A 753 5.79 -11.51 21.70
CA VAL A 753 6.38 -10.52 20.77
C VAL A 753 6.67 -9.23 21.53
N LYS A 754 7.87 -8.65 21.35
CA LYS A 754 8.27 -7.38 22.01
C LYS A 754 7.94 -7.37 23.52
N ASN A 755 8.26 -8.45 24.23
CA ASN A 755 8.00 -8.67 25.66
C ASN A 755 6.52 -8.72 26.08
N ARG A 756 5.59 -9.03 25.18
CA ARG A 756 4.16 -9.16 25.48
C ARG A 756 3.63 -10.53 25.06
N TYR A 757 2.81 -11.13 25.91
CA TYR A 757 2.10 -12.37 25.63
C TYR A 757 0.80 -12.11 24.88
N TYR A 758 0.46 -12.95 23.91
CA TYR A 758 -0.72 -12.80 23.05
C TYR A 758 -1.64 -14.02 23.16
N TYR A 759 -2.91 -13.74 23.43
CA TYR A 759 -3.99 -14.72 23.42
C TYR A 759 -5.09 -14.27 22.46
N GLN A 760 -5.78 -15.23 21.86
CA GLN A 760 -6.80 -14.96 20.87
C GLN A 760 -8.03 -15.84 21.03
N LEU A 761 -9.14 -15.37 20.46
CA LEU A 761 -10.33 -16.14 20.17
C LEU A 761 -10.82 -15.77 18.77
N ILE A 762 -11.55 -16.69 18.13
CA ILE A 762 -12.11 -16.50 16.79
C ILE A 762 -13.60 -16.83 16.85
N ILE A 763 -14.41 -15.94 16.32
CA ILE A 763 -15.86 -16.11 16.15
C ILE A 763 -16.11 -16.40 14.69
N LYS A 764 -16.85 -17.46 14.37
CA LYS A 764 -17.39 -17.75 13.04
C LYS A 764 -18.91 -17.67 13.09
N TYR A 765 -19.53 -16.90 12.22
CA TYR A 765 -20.98 -16.69 12.26
C TYR A 765 -21.56 -16.41 10.87
N LYS A 766 -22.87 -16.61 10.68
CA LYS A 766 -23.59 -16.19 9.45
C LYS A 766 -24.39 -14.92 9.66
N HIS A 767 -25.13 -14.86 10.78
CA HIS A 767 -25.97 -13.73 11.12
C HIS A 767 -26.01 -13.58 12.64
N GLU A 768 -25.41 -12.50 13.13
CA GLU A 768 -25.37 -12.17 14.56
C GLU A 768 -25.60 -10.65 14.71
N PRO A 769 -26.86 -10.18 14.75
CA PRO A 769 -27.16 -8.75 14.77
C PRO A 769 -26.70 -8.05 16.05
N ASN A 770 -26.61 -8.77 17.16
CA ASN A 770 -26.16 -8.23 18.45
C ASN A 770 -24.63 -8.24 18.61
N LEU A 771 -23.90 -9.01 17.79
CA LEU A 771 -22.45 -9.14 17.91
C LEU A 771 -21.70 -7.80 17.75
N PRO A 772 -22.01 -6.93 16.78
CA PRO A 772 -21.34 -5.63 16.66
C PRO A 772 -21.42 -4.78 17.94
N HIS A 773 -22.59 -4.75 18.59
CA HIS A 773 -22.79 -4.01 19.84
C HIS A 773 -21.90 -4.56 20.96
N VAL A 774 -21.84 -5.88 21.13
CA VAL A 774 -20.98 -6.51 22.14
C VAL A 774 -19.49 -6.29 21.85
N LEU A 775 -19.09 -6.32 20.59
CA LEU A 775 -17.71 -6.01 20.19
C LEU A 775 -17.33 -4.56 20.52
N ASP A 776 -18.24 -3.62 20.29
CA ASP A 776 -18.06 -2.22 20.71
C ASP A 776 -17.95 -2.11 22.23
N GLU A 777 -18.79 -2.79 23.02
CA GLU A 777 -18.69 -2.84 24.48
C GLU A 777 -17.35 -3.42 24.96
N ILE A 778 -16.87 -4.51 24.35
CA ILE A 778 -15.57 -5.12 24.68
C ILE A 778 -14.43 -4.14 24.41
N LEU A 779 -14.43 -3.51 23.23
CA LEU A 779 -13.42 -2.52 22.86
C LEU A 779 -13.42 -1.36 23.84
N ASN A 780 -14.60 -0.81 24.12
CA ASN A 780 -14.82 0.30 25.03
C ASN A 780 -14.40 -0.03 26.47
N GLY A 781 -14.75 -1.22 26.96
CA GLY A 781 -14.40 -1.70 28.29
C GLY A 781 -12.88 -1.91 28.48
N SER A 782 -12.17 -2.34 27.42
CA SER A 782 -10.73 -2.62 27.46
C SER A 782 -9.86 -1.38 27.70
N GLN A 783 -10.35 -0.17 27.38
CA GLN A 783 -9.57 1.06 27.49
C GLN A 783 -9.14 1.41 28.92
N LYS A 784 -9.96 1.09 29.93
CA LYS A 784 -9.61 1.29 31.34
C LYS A 784 -8.37 0.47 31.72
N GLU A 785 -8.29 -0.73 31.18
CA GLU A 785 -7.21 -1.70 31.43
C GLU A 785 -5.98 -1.42 30.57
N GLN A 786 -6.13 -0.72 29.44
CA GLN A 786 -5.00 -0.28 28.59
C GLN A 786 -4.02 0.61 29.34
N ARG A 787 -4.50 1.43 30.30
CA ARG A 787 -3.63 2.21 31.20
C ARG A 787 -2.74 1.33 32.09
N GLN A 788 -3.15 0.09 32.34
CA GLN A 788 -2.40 -0.92 33.09
C GLN A 788 -1.55 -1.81 32.17
N GLY A 789 -1.54 -1.55 30.85
CA GLY A 789 -0.72 -2.27 29.87
C GLY A 789 -1.41 -3.46 29.21
N LEU A 790 -2.71 -3.69 29.44
CA LEU A 790 -3.53 -4.74 28.82
C LEU A 790 -4.24 -4.21 27.58
N PHE A 791 -3.96 -4.79 26.42
CA PHE A 791 -4.52 -4.33 25.14
C PHE A 791 -5.42 -5.38 24.56
N VAL A 792 -6.61 -4.97 24.12
CA VAL A 792 -7.55 -5.79 23.34
C VAL A 792 -7.66 -5.20 21.94
N ALA A 793 -7.54 -6.05 20.93
CA ALA A 793 -7.71 -5.69 19.53
C ALA A 793 -8.77 -6.58 18.89
N ILE A 794 -9.59 -6.00 18.02
CA ILE A 794 -10.62 -6.69 17.25
C ILE A 794 -10.22 -6.60 15.77
N ASP A 795 -10.31 -7.73 15.08
CA ASP A 795 -9.99 -7.85 13.66
C ASP A 795 -11.17 -8.51 12.97
N ASN A 796 -11.90 -7.71 12.21
CA ASN A 796 -13.01 -8.16 11.40
C ASN A 796 -12.50 -8.73 10.08
N GLU A 797 -12.94 -9.93 9.69
CA GLU A 797 -12.44 -10.68 8.55
C GLU A 797 -10.90 -10.74 8.52
N PRO A 798 -10.26 -11.34 9.53
CA PRO A 798 -8.80 -11.45 9.56
C PRO A 798 -8.32 -12.26 8.33
N LEU A 799 -7.30 -11.78 7.64
CA LEU A 799 -6.64 -12.57 6.59
C LEU A 799 -5.67 -13.61 7.18
N ASN A 800 -5.18 -13.34 8.39
CA ASN A 800 -4.30 -14.25 9.13
C ASN A 800 -4.97 -14.67 10.43
N PHE A 801 -5.21 -15.97 10.57
CA PHE A 801 -5.87 -16.59 11.74
C PHE A 801 -4.87 -17.08 12.81
N ILE A 802 -3.58 -16.99 12.50
CA ILE A 802 -2.45 -17.48 13.28
C ILE A 802 -1.87 -16.40 14.19
#